data_AF-A0A963AMI5-F1
#
_entry.id   AF-A0A963AMI5-F1
#
_cell.length_a   1.000
_cell.length_b   1.000
_cell.length_c   1.000
_cell.angle_alpha   90.00
_cell.angle_beta   90.00
_cell.angle_gamma   90.00
#
_symmetry.space_group_name_H-M   'P 1'
#
loop_
_entity.id
_entity.type
_entity.pdbx_description
1 polymer ?
#
loop_
_entity_poly.entity_id
_entity_poly.type
_entity_poly.pdbx_seq_one_letter_code
_entity_poly.pdbx_strand_id
1 'polypeptide(L)'
;YSALTSNFHPTGTILARLLDAGADAFFAGANDLVVPAEGSWLADAAGSLIPAERIGCFGPGGNLTAANGQPIHHLNYFNDEATVRFLLHSLGIAQEPVTPLAPETSLPSRHFFRRARGGSRSAGEGEASFEPTAVRKVPAAAGSEAGRGAEPDLVNAEDTLHLTILGSPDEEIASEEGGRQRSRRPMPMILAIYGSARVLEKFPTRNSGGLARSGTHFQQIIRRHISISRSLQGIPDKSSGMVPELPDGDELQQFGGHLFEALFVGSVRRLYDVARSQQRGRALNIILTCTVPWIATLPWEFAFDPSRRKFLATEEVHFVRNVLTSVPAQIIERRAGALQILVVAALPQRSTFLDLEEEEARIRLGFKSLVDAGLVQIEVLVDATPSRLHDWIQARDISGHRYDVVHFSGHGEFDAEGEEGKLIFVNSYGGAQEVDVRTLREILCGRGIHLVFLNACDSGRGSRSRSRRNSGVAQALVEGGLPAVVANQYEVLDSAAISFSERFYWSLALGATLGAAAREARIALNYQIHGESIDWAIPVLYARDPEFRLCQPLAQPRRAAVGAMPGIGPEAAAGPRRGAAKTRRLRVGIADIDLQFTELEGILARLNSVQDEIEFKRVDVVVPLGVWQLAGDTDARVTHYLHAERIVEKLKRHPSALGVDLLACITTHPLRDDNIYNLYGWWSGEKERPVLLFSTWNLAIPTLGELSGRVIANELVAGIAAQLLESGGGQRAIHKQGAKSCPFYFNQERDAAQLSQPLRFDAGCREKLLGQLPAALVDAFDSLLGAFANGTD
;
A
#
# COMPACT_ATOMS: atom_id res chain seq x y z
N TYR A 1 34.87 21.12 17.93
CA TYR A 1 33.85 20.06 17.91
C TYR A 1 33.87 19.32 19.23
N SER A 2 32.76 18.67 19.59
CA SER A 2 32.67 17.70 20.68
C SER A 2 31.83 16.53 20.18
N ALA A 3 32.18 15.30 20.55
CA ALA A 3 31.50 14.09 20.13
C ALA A 3 30.86 13.38 21.32
N LEU A 4 29.63 12.89 21.13
CA LEU A 4 28.92 12.06 22.09
C LEU A 4 28.48 10.78 21.38
N THR A 5 29.01 9.65 21.82
CA THR A 5 28.83 8.33 21.17
C THR A 5 28.59 7.24 22.23
N SER A 6 28.31 6.00 21.80
CA SER A 6 28.01 4.87 22.70
C SER A 6 28.43 3.56 22.03
N ASN A 7 29.30 2.83 22.71
CA ASN A 7 29.62 1.44 22.43
C ASN A 7 28.47 0.54 22.91
N PHE A 8 27.31 0.62 22.25
CA PHE A 8 26.12 -0.14 22.63
C PHE A 8 26.13 -1.55 22.02
N HIS A 9 26.17 -2.58 22.88
CA HIS A 9 26.11 -3.99 22.47
C HIS A 9 24.68 -4.55 22.57
N PRO A 10 23.86 -4.56 21.49
CA PRO A 10 22.50 -5.04 21.54
C PRO A 10 22.40 -6.52 21.95
N THR A 11 21.34 -6.86 22.69
CA THR A 11 21.04 -8.22 23.16
C THR A 11 19.59 -8.58 22.88
N GLY A 12 19.28 -9.89 22.91
CA GLY A 12 17.91 -10.41 22.75
C GLY A 12 17.22 -9.92 21.47
N THR A 13 15.95 -9.53 21.60
CA THR A 13 15.10 -9.10 20.49
C THR A 13 15.56 -7.83 19.76
N ILE A 14 16.40 -6.98 20.37
CA ILE A 14 16.96 -5.82 19.67
C ILE A 14 18.08 -6.27 18.73
N LEU A 15 18.94 -7.20 19.18
CA LEU A 15 19.96 -7.80 18.31
C LEU A 15 19.32 -8.57 17.16
N ALA A 16 18.28 -9.36 17.42
CA ALA A 16 17.55 -10.08 16.38
C ALA A 16 17.04 -9.14 15.27
N ARG A 17 16.35 -8.04 15.63
CA ARG A 17 15.84 -7.06 14.66
C ARG A 17 16.92 -6.36 13.83
N LEU A 18 18.10 -6.16 14.39
CA LEU A 18 19.23 -5.54 13.68
C LEU A 18 19.87 -6.53 12.68
N LEU A 19 19.88 -7.82 13.00
CA LEU A 19 20.27 -8.89 12.08
C LEU A 19 19.19 -9.13 11.01
N ASP A 20 17.91 -9.09 11.37
CA ASP A 20 16.77 -9.20 10.44
C ASP A 20 16.77 -8.08 9.39
N ALA A 21 17.25 -6.88 9.76
CA ALA A 21 17.45 -5.74 8.86
C ALA A 21 18.76 -5.83 8.04
N GLY A 22 19.56 -6.89 8.20
CA GLY A 22 20.85 -7.07 7.52
C GLY A 22 21.94 -6.07 7.92
N ALA A 23 21.78 -5.35 9.04
CA ALA A 23 22.65 -4.25 9.39
C ALA A 23 24.10 -4.68 9.71
N ASP A 24 24.32 -5.93 10.12
CA ASP A 24 25.65 -6.50 10.34
C ASP A 24 26.43 -6.75 9.04
N ALA A 25 25.78 -6.75 7.87
CA ALA A 25 26.44 -6.81 6.58
C ALA A 25 26.98 -5.44 6.11
N PHE A 26 26.45 -4.34 6.64
CA PHE A 26 26.86 -2.96 6.29
C PHE A 26 27.89 -2.37 7.25
N PHE A 27 28.02 -2.93 8.46
CA PHE A 27 28.77 -2.33 9.57
C PHE A 27 29.74 -3.36 10.20
N ALA A 28 30.95 -2.93 10.57
CA ALA A 28 32.00 -3.82 11.09
C ALA A 28 31.71 -4.36 12.51
N GLY A 29 30.61 -3.92 13.11
CA GLY A 29 29.99 -4.49 14.28
C GLY A 29 28.72 -3.72 14.64
N ALA A 30 27.96 -4.22 15.61
CA ALA A 30 26.68 -3.62 16.04
C ALA A 30 26.79 -2.21 16.68
N ASN A 31 27.99 -1.62 16.71
CA ASN A 31 28.31 -0.32 17.26
C ASN A 31 28.22 0.82 16.23
N ASP A 32 28.36 0.53 14.93
CA ASP A 32 28.47 1.56 13.88
C ASP A 32 27.12 1.95 13.25
N LEU A 33 26.04 1.41 13.82
CA LEU A 33 24.66 1.52 13.33
C LEU A 33 24.10 2.95 13.26
N VAL A 34 24.76 3.91 13.91
CA VAL A 34 24.52 5.36 13.74
C VAL A 34 25.87 6.07 13.80
N VAL A 35 26.56 6.12 12.65
CA VAL A 35 27.95 6.61 12.46
C VAL A 35 28.98 5.65 13.10
N PRO A 36 30.10 5.31 12.43
CA PRO A 36 31.08 4.39 12.99
C PRO A 36 31.63 4.90 14.31
N ALA A 37 31.68 4.04 15.33
CA ALA A 37 32.11 4.43 16.67
C ALA A 37 33.57 4.90 16.69
N GLU A 38 34.43 4.32 15.83
CA GLU A 38 35.82 4.76 15.64
C GLU A 38 35.96 5.98 14.72
N GLY A 39 34.98 6.25 13.84
CA GLY A 39 34.95 7.46 12.99
C GLY A 39 34.26 8.66 13.67
N SER A 40 33.53 8.43 14.77
CA SER A 40 32.75 9.43 15.51
C SER A 40 33.58 10.57 16.10
N TRP A 41 34.89 10.40 16.22
CA TRP A 41 35.84 11.40 16.70
C TRP A 41 36.66 12.07 15.61
N LEU A 42 36.36 11.84 14.33
CA LEU A 42 36.97 12.58 13.22
C LEU A 42 36.22 13.92 13.01
N ALA A 43 36.96 15.02 13.06
CA ALA A 43 36.47 16.38 12.87
C ALA A 43 36.37 16.80 11.40
N ASP A 44 37.09 16.13 10.50
CA ASP A 44 37.09 16.37 9.05
C ASP A 44 37.45 15.10 8.25
N ALA A 45 37.26 15.18 6.93
CA ALA A 45 37.60 14.11 5.99
C ALA A 45 39.12 13.94 5.75
N ALA A 46 39.97 14.79 6.33
CA ALA A 46 41.43 14.67 6.28
C ALA A 46 41.99 13.85 7.47
N GLY A 47 41.15 13.50 8.43
CA GLY A 47 41.50 12.64 9.57
C GLY A 47 41.82 13.38 10.86
N SER A 48 41.55 14.69 10.96
CA SER A 48 41.78 15.44 12.20
C SER A 48 40.92 14.91 13.33
N LEU A 49 41.50 14.59 14.50
CA LEU A 49 40.76 14.09 15.65
C LEU A 49 40.16 15.20 16.52
N ILE A 50 38.99 14.93 17.10
CA ILE A 50 38.38 15.74 18.16
C ILE A 50 39.21 15.56 19.45
N PRO A 51 39.49 16.63 20.22
CA PRO A 51 40.24 16.54 21.47
C PRO A 51 39.62 15.56 22.48
N ALA A 52 40.45 14.78 23.15
CA ALA A 52 40.07 13.69 24.06
C ALA A 52 39.13 14.12 25.20
N GLU A 53 39.27 15.36 25.68
CA GLU A 53 38.46 15.98 26.72
C GLU A 53 37.08 16.49 26.22
N ARG A 54 36.85 16.45 24.90
CA ARG A 54 35.60 16.80 24.22
C ARG A 54 34.90 15.58 23.62
N ILE A 55 35.27 14.38 24.07
CA ILE A 55 34.72 13.10 23.65
C ILE A 55 34.01 12.45 24.84
N GLY A 56 32.76 12.07 24.63
CA GLY A 56 31.93 11.32 25.58
C GLY A 56 31.48 10.01 24.94
N CYS A 57 31.74 8.88 25.59
CA CYS A 57 31.37 7.56 25.10
C CYS A 57 30.72 6.75 26.22
N PHE A 58 29.51 6.26 26.01
CA PHE A 58 28.83 5.32 26.92
C PHE A 58 29.12 3.86 26.53
N GLY A 59 29.04 2.93 27.49
CA GLY A 59 29.22 1.49 27.22
C GLY A 59 30.66 0.98 27.44
N PRO A 60 30.98 -0.26 27.04
CA PRO A 60 32.27 -0.89 27.35
C PRO A 60 33.45 -0.08 26.81
N GLY A 61 34.43 0.22 27.65
CA GLY A 61 35.60 1.03 27.26
C GLY A 61 35.30 2.51 26.97
N GLY A 62 34.07 2.98 27.17
CA GLY A 62 33.73 4.40 27.17
C GLY A 62 34.04 5.09 28.51
N ASN A 63 34.06 6.41 28.51
CA ASN A 63 34.35 7.27 29.68
C ASN A 63 33.10 7.76 30.43
N LEU A 64 31.89 7.60 29.88
CA LEU A 64 30.62 7.99 30.51
C LEU A 64 29.86 6.77 31.05
N THR A 65 29.27 6.93 32.24
CA THR A 65 28.48 5.89 32.92
C THR A 65 27.02 6.33 33.04
N ALA A 66 26.08 5.45 32.67
CA ALA A 66 24.65 5.74 32.74
C ALA A 66 24.15 5.73 34.19
N ALA A 67 23.38 6.75 34.59
CA ALA A 67 22.99 6.98 35.98
C ALA A 67 22.13 5.83 36.57
N ASN A 68 21.34 5.16 35.74
CA ASN A 68 20.37 4.13 36.16
C ASN A 68 20.71 2.70 35.71
N GLY A 69 21.92 2.45 35.19
CA GLY A 69 22.32 1.15 34.64
C GLY A 69 21.54 0.68 33.40
N GLN A 70 20.67 1.54 32.85
CA GLN A 70 20.00 1.33 31.57
C GLN A 70 21.03 1.49 30.42
N PRO A 71 20.98 0.66 29.37
CA PRO A 71 21.86 0.84 28.21
C PRO A 71 21.53 2.14 27.45
N ILE A 72 22.56 2.91 27.13
CA ILE A 72 22.43 4.18 26.39
C ILE A 72 22.72 3.97 24.89
N HIS A 73 21.90 4.57 24.04
CA HIS A 73 21.92 4.52 22.59
C HIS A 73 21.30 5.80 21.98
N HIS A 74 21.42 6.03 20.67
CA HIS A 74 20.95 7.24 19.96
C HIS A 74 19.53 7.72 20.35
N LEU A 75 18.57 6.82 20.53
CA LEU A 75 17.19 7.18 20.90
C LEU A 75 16.98 7.57 22.38
N ASN A 76 18.00 7.50 23.26
CA ASN A 76 17.84 7.79 24.69
C ASN A 76 18.97 8.58 25.38
N TYR A 77 20.06 8.98 24.70
CA TYR A 77 21.17 9.77 25.30
C TYR A 77 20.68 10.92 26.18
N PHE A 78 19.86 11.81 25.62
CA PHE A 78 19.44 13.06 26.27
C PHE A 78 18.46 12.83 27.44
N ASN A 79 18.04 11.58 27.68
CA ASN A 79 17.24 11.20 28.85
C ASN A 79 18.12 10.79 30.05
N ASP A 80 19.43 10.57 29.87
CA ASP A 80 20.37 10.27 30.95
C ASP A 80 21.10 11.53 31.43
N GLU A 81 21.20 11.67 32.75
CA GLU A 81 21.79 12.83 33.40
C GLU A 81 23.28 13.00 33.05
N ALA A 82 24.03 11.91 32.87
CA ALA A 82 25.44 11.98 32.50
C ALA A 82 25.66 12.58 31.09
N THR A 83 24.68 12.46 30.17
CA THR A 83 24.70 13.16 28.88
C THR A 83 24.61 14.67 29.08
N VAL A 84 23.67 15.11 29.92
CA VAL A 84 23.49 16.53 30.21
C VAL A 84 24.77 17.10 30.83
N ARG A 85 25.34 16.40 31.82
CA ARG A 85 26.61 16.76 32.46
C ARG A 85 27.77 16.91 31.47
N PHE A 86 27.99 15.91 30.60
CA PHE A 86 29.02 15.94 29.57
C PHE A 86 28.84 17.08 28.56
N LEU A 87 27.60 17.34 28.12
CA LEU A 87 27.31 18.41 27.16
C LEU A 87 27.56 19.79 27.77
N LEU A 88 27.18 19.98 29.03
CA LEU A 88 27.48 21.18 29.78
C LEU A 88 29.02 21.39 29.86
N HIS A 89 29.80 20.38 30.28
CA HIS A 89 31.26 20.47 30.31
C HIS A 89 31.86 20.80 28.91
N SER A 90 31.41 20.10 27.87
CA SER A 90 31.87 20.28 26.48
C SER A 90 31.64 21.69 25.92
N LEU A 91 30.60 22.38 26.39
CA LEU A 91 30.31 23.77 26.03
C LEU A 91 31.20 24.78 26.80
N GLY A 92 32.17 24.29 27.59
CA GLY A 92 33.03 25.12 28.46
C GLY A 92 32.26 25.72 29.63
N ILE A 93 31.09 25.16 29.92
CA ILE A 93 30.03 25.86 30.62
C ILE A 93 30.23 25.72 32.15
N ALA A 94 31.10 24.81 32.62
CA ALA A 94 31.81 24.73 33.91
C ALA A 94 32.61 23.40 33.98
N GLN A 95 33.01 22.96 35.18
CA GLN A 95 34.41 22.57 35.43
C GLN A 95 34.65 21.18 36.04
N GLU A 96 33.66 20.30 36.16
CA GLU A 96 33.96 18.93 36.59
C GLU A 96 34.62 18.15 35.43
N PRO A 97 35.83 17.61 35.61
CA PRO A 97 36.66 17.14 34.50
C PRO A 97 36.21 15.78 33.97
N VAL A 98 35.67 15.73 32.74
CA VAL A 98 35.40 14.46 32.04
C VAL A 98 36.70 13.68 31.86
N THR A 99 36.70 12.39 32.24
CA THR A 99 37.86 11.49 32.03
C THR A 99 38.21 11.42 30.53
N PRO A 100 39.39 11.87 30.07
CA PRO A 100 39.68 11.91 28.63
C PRO A 100 39.74 10.52 28.01
N LEU A 101 39.06 10.33 26.88
CA LEU A 101 39.10 9.07 26.14
C LEU A 101 40.24 9.11 25.10
N ALA A 102 41.06 8.06 25.02
CA ALA A 102 42.13 7.97 24.04
C ALA A 102 41.56 7.59 22.64
N PRO A 103 41.48 8.52 21.65
CA PRO A 103 40.79 8.25 20.38
C PRO A 103 41.55 7.24 19.51
N GLU A 104 42.86 7.15 19.72
CA GLU A 104 43.80 6.21 19.08
C GLU A 104 43.57 4.74 19.49
N THR A 105 42.69 4.46 20.46
CA THR A 105 42.49 3.14 21.05
C THR A 105 41.11 2.58 20.69
N SER A 106 41.09 1.52 19.88
CA SER A 106 39.85 0.83 19.50
C SER A 106 38.96 0.45 20.68
N LEU A 107 37.67 0.76 20.55
CA LEU A 107 36.66 0.40 21.53
C LEU A 107 36.44 -1.13 21.58
N PRO A 108 36.14 -1.71 22.76
CA PRO A 108 35.85 -3.14 22.90
C PRO A 108 34.69 -3.59 22.01
N SER A 109 34.97 -4.43 21.00
CA SER A 109 33.98 -5.05 20.12
C SER A 109 33.64 -6.48 20.55
N ARG A 110 32.49 -7.01 20.11
CA ARG A 110 32.10 -8.41 20.39
C ARG A 110 33.07 -9.44 19.81
N HIS A 111 33.74 -9.11 18.71
CA HIS A 111 34.81 -9.94 18.14
C HIS A 111 36.01 -10.06 19.09
N PHE A 112 36.29 -9.03 19.90
CA PHE A 112 37.31 -9.08 20.94
C PHE A 112 36.91 -9.92 22.16
N PHE A 113 35.64 -9.95 22.56
CA PHE A 113 35.18 -10.73 23.72
C PHE A 113 35.25 -12.26 23.52
N ARG A 114 35.34 -12.74 22.27
CA ARG A 114 35.68 -14.15 21.98
C ARG A 114 37.16 -14.48 22.21
N ARG A 115 38.00 -13.46 22.42
CA ARG A 115 39.47 -13.55 22.57
C ARG A 115 39.99 -13.03 23.92
N ALA A 116 39.26 -12.14 24.59
CA ALA A 116 39.68 -11.46 25.82
C ALA A 116 38.94 -11.96 27.09
N ARG A 117 39.24 -13.19 27.52
CA ARG A 117 39.16 -13.55 28.94
C ARG A 117 40.34 -12.90 29.66
N GLY A 118 40.17 -11.67 30.13
CA GLY A 118 41.14 -11.01 31.02
C GLY A 118 41.29 -9.52 30.76
N GLY A 119 41.19 -8.71 31.83
CA GLY A 119 41.39 -7.26 31.79
C GLY A 119 40.19 -6.48 32.32
N SER A 120 40.39 -5.69 33.38
CA SER A 120 39.39 -4.85 34.04
C SER A 120 39.96 -3.44 34.20
N ARG A 121 39.13 -2.39 34.00
CA ARG A 121 38.98 -1.21 34.90
C ARG A 121 38.00 -0.16 34.35
N SER A 122 37.89 0.98 35.04
CA SER A 122 36.66 1.75 35.31
C SER A 122 36.86 3.29 35.29
N ALA A 123 35.75 4.04 35.45
CA ALA A 123 35.63 5.50 35.70
C ALA A 123 35.74 6.42 34.44
N GLY A 124 35.21 7.65 34.41
CA GLY A 124 34.55 8.44 35.48
C GLY A 124 34.02 9.81 35.00
N GLU A 125 33.14 10.42 35.80
CA GLU A 125 32.21 11.54 35.51
C GLU A 125 32.84 12.94 35.21
N GLY A 126 32.04 13.88 34.66
CA GLY A 126 32.38 15.32 34.58
C GLY A 126 31.28 16.24 33.99
N GLU A 127 30.66 17.09 34.84
CA GLU A 127 29.63 18.14 34.62
C GLU A 127 30.15 19.57 34.24
N ALA A 128 29.32 20.48 33.70
CA ALA A 128 28.65 21.64 34.38
C ALA A 128 28.68 22.88 33.46
N SER A 129 28.04 24.07 33.65
CA SER A 129 26.69 24.43 34.17
C SER A 129 26.18 25.91 33.90
N PHE A 130 26.95 26.85 33.32
CA PHE A 130 26.58 28.28 33.04
C PHE A 130 25.75 28.59 31.74
N GLU A 131 25.52 29.88 31.44
CA GLU A 131 24.43 30.43 30.58
C GLU A 131 24.80 31.83 29.94
N PRO A 132 23.90 32.72 29.40
CA PRO A 132 24.11 33.34 28.08
C PRO A 132 24.11 34.89 28.06
N THR A 133 24.03 35.56 26.88
CA THR A 133 23.65 36.99 26.84
C THR A 133 22.94 37.48 25.57
N ALA A 134 21.74 38.04 25.77
CA ALA A 134 21.05 39.15 25.10
C ALA A 134 20.83 39.22 23.57
N VAL A 135 19.54 39.38 23.22
CA VAL A 135 18.96 39.64 21.89
C VAL A 135 18.81 41.15 21.61
N ARG A 136 18.79 41.57 20.34
CA ARG A 136 18.23 42.87 19.91
C ARG A 136 17.33 42.74 18.68
N LYS A 137 16.11 43.30 18.76
CA LYS A 137 15.03 43.24 17.74
C LYS A 137 15.23 44.25 16.59
N VAL A 138 14.59 43.96 15.45
CA VAL A 138 14.36 44.86 14.30
C VAL A 138 12.84 44.92 13.99
N PRO A 139 12.26 46.10 13.64
CA PRO A 139 10.82 46.25 13.40
C PRO A 139 10.38 46.07 11.93
N ALA A 140 9.06 46.21 11.69
CA ALA A 140 8.30 45.54 10.63
C ALA A 140 8.01 46.34 9.33
N ALA A 141 7.20 45.71 8.46
CA ALA A 141 7.02 45.98 7.02
C ALA A 141 5.87 46.95 6.62
N ALA A 142 5.86 47.28 5.32
CA ALA A 142 4.71 47.69 4.48
C ALA A 142 5.08 47.32 3.01
N GLY A 143 4.21 46.99 2.05
CA GLY A 143 2.75 46.87 2.00
C GLY A 143 2.14 47.73 0.87
N SER A 144 1.60 47.14 -0.22
CA SER A 144 0.56 47.74 -1.12
C SER A 144 0.22 46.87 -2.36
N GLU A 145 -1.08 46.62 -2.56
CA GLU A 145 -1.96 46.57 -3.77
C GLU A 145 -1.32 46.43 -5.19
N ALA A 146 -1.73 45.52 -6.11
CA ALA A 146 -3.04 45.02 -6.60
C ALA A 146 -3.57 45.72 -7.87
N GLY A 147 -3.80 44.95 -8.95
CA GLY A 147 -4.39 45.41 -10.22
C GLY A 147 -5.21 44.30 -10.90
N ARG A 148 -6.38 44.63 -11.46
CA ARG A 148 -7.35 43.67 -12.01
C ARG A 148 -7.26 43.53 -13.53
N GLY A 149 -7.52 42.33 -14.05
CA GLY A 149 -7.73 42.07 -15.48
C GLY A 149 -8.61 40.84 -15.73
N ALA A 150 -9.55 40.96 -16.68
CA ALA A 150 -10.39 39.94 -17.33
C ALA A 150 -10.74 38.64 -16.58
N GLU A 151 -12.02 38.45 -16.25
CA GLU A 151 -12.54 37.17 -15.73
C GLU A 151 -12.70 36.13 -16.87
N PRO A 152 -12.13 34.91 -16.74
CA PRO A 152 -12.56 33.75 -17.52
C PRO A 152 -13.87 33.16 -16.96
N ASP A 153 -14.55 32.30 -17.71
CA ASP A 153 -15.79 31.62 -17.27
C ASP A 153 -15.62 30.96 -15.88
N LEU A 154 -16.14 31.63 -14.86
CA LEU A 154 -16.12 31.11 -13.50
C LEU A 154 -17.12 29.95 -13.40
N VAL A 155 -16.57 28.76 -13.17
CA VAL A 155 -17.30 27.59 -12.66
C VAL A 155 -18.28 28.05 -11.58
N ASN A 156 -19.54 27.60 -11.66
CA ASN A 156 -20.58 27.92 -10.66
C ASN A 156 -20.16 27.38 -9.27
N ALA A 157 -19.39 28.17 -8.53
CA ALA A 157 -18.95 27.89 -7.16
C ALA A 157 -20.12 27.81 -6.16
N GLU A 158 -21.34 28.14 -6.60
CA GLU A 158 -22.58 27.99 -5.85
C GLU A 158 -22.92 26.54 -5.51
N ASP A 159 -22.34 25.56 -6.21
CA ASP A 159 -22.73 24.16 -6.13
C ASP A 159 -21.82 23.26 -5.28
N THR A 160 -20.69 23.78 -4.80
CA THR A 160 -19.69 23.03 -4.02
C THR A 160 -19.73 23.45 -2.55
N LEU A 161 -19.81 22.46 -1.65
CA LEU A 161 -19.66 22.69 -0.21
C LEU A 161 -18.17 22.57 0.15
N HIS A 162 -17.56 23.72 0.44
CA HIS A 162 -16.20 23.78 0.96
C HIS A 162 -16.22 23.61 2.47
N LEU A 163 -15.44 22.66 2.99
CA LEU A 163 -15.20 22.44 4.41
C LEU A 163 -13.72 22.70 4.69
N THR A 164 -13.41 23.76 5.43
CA THR A 164 -12.03 24.14 5.77
C THR A 164 -11.81 24.04 7.28
N ILE A 165 -11.04 23.05 7.71
CA ILE A 165 -10.60 22.91 9.10
C ILE A 165 -9.32 23.72 9.29
N LEU A 166 -9.40 24.74 10.12
CA LEU A 166 -8.33 25.68 10.43
C LEU A 166 -7.75 25.37 11.82
N GLY A 167 -6.43 25.22 11.91
CA GLY A 167 -5.70 25.31 13.16
C GLY A 167 -5.84 26.70 13.78
N SER A 168 -5.60 26.82 15.09
CA SER A 168 -5.69 28.13 15.74
C SER A 168 -4.38 28.91 15.59
N PRO A 169 -4.42 30.24 15.36
CA PRO A 169 -3.22 31.08 15.29
C PRO A 169 -2.29 30.94 16.50
N ASP A 170 -2.84 30.85 17.70
CA ASP A 170 -2.05 30.69 18.94
C ASP A 170 -1.26 29.35 19.03
N GLU A 171 -1.47 28.39 18.12
CA GLU A 171 -0.63 27.18 18.04
C GLU A 171 0.75 27.44 17.41
N GLU A 172 0.93 28.52 16.62
CA GLU A 172 2.23 28.91 16.04
C GLU A 172 3.03 29.84 16.97
N ILE A 173 2.40 30.49 17.95
CA ILE A 173 3.04 31.48 18.85
C ILE A 173 3.48 30.85 20.20
N ALA A 174 2.78 29.80 20.66
CA ALA A 174 3.03 29.19 21.97
C ALA A 174 4.31 28.34 22.08
N SER A 175 5.17 28.31 21.05
CA SER A 175 6.45 27.60 21.05
C SER A 175 7.65 28.41 21.55
N GLU A 176 7.54 29.74 21.69
CA GLU A 176 8.68 30.60 22.08
C GLU A 176 8.62 31.17 23.51
N GLU A 177 7.44 31.35 24.11
CA GLU A 177 7.35 31.94 25.46
C GLU A 177 6.99 30.90 26.54
N GLY A 178 8.00 30.54 27.34
CA GLY A 178 7.93 29.59 28.46
C GLY A 178 7.14 30.09 29.68
N GLY A 179 5.85 30.41 29.51
CA GLY A 179 4.94 30.81 30.58
C GLY A 179 4.21 29.63 31.23
N ARG A 180 4.44 29.38 32.53
CA ARG A 180 3.61 28.46 33.35
C ARG A 180 2.22 29.06 33.63
N GLN A 181 1.38 29.15 32.60
CA GLN A 181 -0.05 29.41 32.75
C GLN A 181 -0.81 28.25 32.12
N ARG A 182 -1.89 27.79 32.77
CA ARG A 182 -2.83 26.79 32.20
C ARG A 182 -3.67 27.45 31.09
N SER A 183 -2.99 27.91 30.03
CA SER A 183 -3.64 28.38 28.82
C SER A 183 -4.50 27.24 28.26
N ARG A 184 -5.77 27.54 27.97
CA ARG A 184 -6.63 26.60 27.23
C ARG A 184 -6.00 26.45 25.85
N ARG A 185 -5.36 25.31 25.58
CA ARG A 185 -4.90 24.96 24.22
C ARG A 185 -6.02 25.30 23.25
N PRO A 186 -5.77 26.16 22.26
CA PRO A 186 -6.83 26.71 21.46
C PRO A 186 -7.49 25.61 20.61
N MET A 187 -8.76 25.80 20.31
CA MET A 187 -9.56 24.79 19.61
C MET A 187 -9.52 25.09 18.11
N PRO A 188 -9.28 24.09 17.24
CA PRO A 188 -9.45 24.26 15.81
C PRO A 188 -10.86 24.76 15.47
N MET A 189 -10.99 25.41 14.32
CA MET A 189 -12.27 25.91 13.80
C MET A 189 -12.60 25.20 12.48
N ILE A 190 -13.87 25.07 12.15
CA ILE A 190 -14.33 24.62 10.84
C ILE A 190 -15.13 25.74 10.16
N LEU A 191 -14.67 26.16 9.00
CA LEU A 191 -15.34 27.08 8.10
C LEU A 191 -16.02 26.27 7.00
N ALA A 192 -17.34 26.34 6.94
CA ALA A 192 -18.14 25.75 5.87
C ALA A 192 -18.70 26.86 4.96
N ILE A 193 -18.53 26.70 3.65
CA ILE A 193 -19.00 27.66 2.64
C ILE A 193 -19.78 26.91 1.55
N TYR A 194 -20.95 27.44 1.19
CA TYR A 194 -21.75 26.95 0.08
C TYR A 194 -22.54 28.13 -0.52
N GLY A 195 -22.28 28.45 -1.79
CA GLY A 195 -22.72 29.72 -2.39
C GLY A 195 -22.29 30.93 -1.56
N SER A 196 -23.22 31.84 -1.28
CA SER A 196 -22.95 33.01 -0.42
C SER A 196 -22.93 32.70 1.09
N ALA A 197 -23.41 31.52 1.51
CA ALA A 197 -23.54 31.17 2.91
C ALA A 197 -22.19 30.74 3.50
N ARG A 198 -21.83 31.31 4.66
CA ARG A 198 -20.60 31.03 5.40
C ARG A 198 -20.93 30.73 6.85
N VAL A 199 -20.45 29.61 7.35
CA VAL A 199 -20.64 29.13 8.72
C VAL A 199 -19.28 28.86 9.33
N LEU A 200 -18.98 29.46 10.48
CA LEU A 200 -17.76 29.23 11.23
C LEU A 200 -18.10 28.64 12.59
N GLU A 201 -17.74 27.38 12.82
CA GLU A 201 -18.04 26.64 14.05
C GLU A 201 -16.74 26.17 14.74
N LYS A 202 -16.83 25.91 16.04
CA LYS A 202 -15.73 25.29 16.78
C LYS A 202 -15.59 23.84 16.38
N PHE A 203 -14.37 23.35 16.24
CA PHE A 203 -14.05 21.96 15.89
C PHE A 203 -13.44 21.21 17.09
N PRO A 204 -14.28 20.74 18.04
CA PRO A 204 -13.86 20.18 19.33
C PRO A 204 -13.18 18.80 19.21
N THR A 205 -11.86 18.80 19.21
CA THR A 205 -11.03 17.58 19.22
C THR A 205 -10.86 16.94 20.61
N ARG A 206 -11.36 17.59 21.67
CA ARG A 206 -11.28 17.14 23.08
C ARG A 206 -12.53 17.53 23.86
N ASN A 207 -12.84 16.73 24.89
CA ASN A 207 -13.91 17.04 25.83
C ASN A 207 -13.60 18.33 26.60
N SER A 208 -14.51 19.30 26.50
CA SER A 208 -14.47 20.56 27.25
C SER A 208 -15.91 21.01 27.54
N GLY A 209 -16.11 21.69 28.67
CA GLY A 209 -17.44 21.90 29.28
C GLY A 209 -18.53 22.32 28.28
N GLY A 210 -19.56 21.47 28.14
CA GLY A 210 -20.63 21.59 27.15
C GLY A 210 -20.57 20.58 26.00
N LEU A 211 -19.36 20.27 25.48
CA LEU A 211 -19.17 19.41 24.29
C LEU A 211 -18.48 18.08 24.64
N ALA A 212 -18.99 17.38 25.67
CA ALA A 212 -18.40 16.13 26.18
C ALA A 212 -18.52 14.92 25.24
N ARG A 213 -19.25 15.02 24.12
CA ARG A 213 -19.37 13.95 23.12
C ARG A 213 -18.26 14.00 22.05
N SER A 214 -17.84 15.19 21.62
CA SER A 214 -16.92 15.32 20.48
C SER A 214 -15.52 14.78 20.75
N GLY A 215 -14.98 14.95 21.96
CA GLY A 215 -13.73 14.30 22.34
C GLY A 215 -13.84 12.77 22.47
N THR A 216 -15.04 12.23 22.71
CA THR A 216 -15.26 10.77 22.63
C THR A 216 -15.27 10.28 21.18
N HIS A 217 -15.85 11.04 20.24
CA HIS A 217 -15.77 10.71 18.81
C HIS A 217 -14.32 10.65 18.32
N PHE A 218 -13.51 11.69 18.57
CA PHE A 218 -12.09 11.67 18.18
C PHE A 218 -11.28 10.53 18.84
N GLN A 219 -11.58 10.16 20.09
CA GLN A 219 -10.95 9.00 20.73
C GLN A 219 -11.28 7.69 20.00
N GLN A 220 -12.55 7.48 19.63
CA GLN A 220 -12.95 6.27 18.89
C GLN A 220 -12.42 6.26 17.46
N ILE A 221 -12.43 7.40 16.76
CA ILE A 221 -11.86 7.55 15.41
C ILE A 221 -10.37 7.17 15.45
N ILE A 222 -9.59 7.77 16.35
CA ILE A 222 -8.14 7.52 16.44
C ILE A 222 -7.85 6.05 16.78
N ARG A 223 -8.61 5.45 17.72
CA ARG A 223 -8.47 4.03 18.07
C ARG A 223 -8.72 3.11 16.88
N ARG A 224 -9.85 3.29 16.18
CA ARG A 224 -10.22 2.43 15.04
C ARG A 224 -9.29 2.64 13.85
N HIS A 225 -8.89 3.88 13.54
CA HIS A 225 -7.91 4.18 12.49
C HIS A 225 -6.55 3.52 12.77
N ILE A 226 -6.06 3.53 14.03
CA ILE A 226 -4.84 2.80 14.42
C ILE A 226 -5.05 1.28 14.33
N SER A 227 -6.23 0.78 14.71
CA SER A 227 -6.56 -0.65 14.59
C SER A 227 -6.49 -1.10 13.12
N ILE A 228 -7.17 -0.40 12.21
CA ILE A 228 -7.15 -0.70 10.76
C ILE A 228 -5.73 -0.67 10.22
N SER A 229 -4.95 0.38 10.54
CA SER A 229 -3.54 0.48 10.10
C SER A 229 -2.71 -0.72 10.56
N ARG A 230 -2.95 -1.24 11.79
CA ARG A 230 -2.25 -2.42 12.31
C ARG A 230 -2.73 -3.73 11.70
N SER A 231 -4.03 -3.86 11.42
CA SER A 231 -4.62 -5.02 10.74
C SER A 231 -3.98 -5.21 9.36
N LEU A 232 -3.84 -4.12 8.60
CA LEU A 232 -3.22 -4.12 7.28
C LEU A 232 -1.72 -4.45 7.37
N GLN A 233 -1.01 -3.78 8.29
CA GLN A 233 0.43 -3.97 8.51
C GLN A 233 0.82 -5.29 9.20
N GLY A 234 -0.14 -6.15 9.54
CA GLY A 234 0.12 -7.38 10.30
C GLY A 234 0.72 -7.16 11.71
N ILE A 235 0.57 -5.97 12.29
CA ILE A 235 1.20 -5.60 13.56
C ILE A 235 0.31 -6.02 14.74
N PRO A 236 0.77 -6.90 15.65
CA PRO A 236 0.00 -7.30 16.82
C PRO A 236 -0.27 -6.14 17.79
N ASP A 237 -1.43 -6.15 18.46
CA ASP A 237 -1.63 -5.22 19.58
C ASP A 237 -0.80 -5.64 20.80
N LYS A 238 -0.22 -4.64 21.48
CA LYS A 238 0.59 -4.82 22.69
C LYS A 238 -0.23 -5.39 23.86
N SER A 239 -1.56 -5.31 23.81
CA SER A 239 -2.45 -5.79 24.86
C SER A 239 -2.91 -7.25 24.67
N SER A 240 -3.07 -7.71 23.43
CA SER A 240 -3.57 -9.05 23.09
C SER A 240 -2.49 -10.01 22.56
N GLY A 241 -1.39 -9.48 22.01
CA GLY A 241 -0.40 -10.27 21.27
C GLY A 241 -0.89 -10.77 19.90
N MET A 242 -2.09 -10.38 19.47
CA MET A 242 -2.70 -10.77 18.20
C MET A 242 -2.87 -9.58 17.26
N VAL A 243 -2.82 -9.82 15.96
CA VAL A 243 -3.18 -8.83 14.93
C VAL A 243 -4.70 -8.57 15.02
N PRO A 244 -5.16 -7.31 15.13
CA PRO A 244 -6.58 -7.02 15.17
C PRO A 244 -7.25 -7.33 13.83
N GLU A 245 -8.50 -7.81 13.86
CA GLU A 245 -9.31 -8.01 12.65
C GLU A 245 -9.77 -6.67 12.05
N LEU A 246 -10.07 -6.68 10.74
CA LEU A 246 -10.67 -5.55 10.06
C LEU A 246 -12.15 -5.38 10.48
N PRO A 247 -12.68 -4.13 10.49
CA PRO A 247 -14.06 -3.89 10.90
C PRO A 247 -15.06 -4.59 9.97
N ASP A 248 -16.06 -5.24 10.57
CA ASP A 248 -17.25 -5.69 9.84
C ASP A 248 -18.12 -4.50 9.38
N GLY A 249 -19.20 -4.79 8.66
CA GLY A 249 -20.09 -3.76 8.12
C GLY A 249 -20.78 -2.90 9.18
N ASP A 250 -21.09 -3.41 10.37
CA ASP A 250 -21.74 -2.67 11.44
C ASP A 250 -20.72 -1.88 12.28
N GLU A 251 -19.51 -2.41 12.48
CA GLU A 251 -18.39 -1.67 13.06
C GLU A 251 -17.93 -0.51 12.16
N LEU A 252 -17.93 -0.71 10.85
CA LEU A 252 -17.57 0.32 9.87
C LEU A 252 -18.60 1.44 9.83
N GLN A 253 -19.90 1.12 9.91
CA GLN A 253 -20.97 2.13 10.07
C GLN A 253 -20.81 2.95 11.36
N GLN A 254 -20.45 2.32 12.47
CA GLN A 254 -20.19 3.02 13.74
C GLN A 254 -18.97 3.96 13.66
N PHE A 255 -17.87 3.50 13.06
CA PHE A 255 -16.68 4.30 12.80
C PHE A 255 -16.98 5.50 11.89
N GLY A 256 -17.70 5.25 10.80
CA GLY A 256 -18.16 6.29 9.88
C GLY A 256 -19.09 7.30 10.53
N GLY A 257 -19.98 6.87 11.42
CA GLY A 257 -20.85 7.74 12.20
C GLY A 257 -20.06 8.69 13.12
N HIS A 258 -18.96 8.22 13.71
CA HIS A 258 -18.08 9.10 14.48
C HIS A 258 -17.34 10.13 13.62
N LEU A 259 -16.81 9.73 12.46
CA LEU A 259 -16.20 10.67 11.49
C LEU A 259 -17.20 11.75 11.06
N PHE A 260 -18.44 11.34 10.80
CA PHE A 260 -19.51 12.21 10.37
C PHE A 260 -19.94 13.24 11.42
N GLU A 261 -20.21 12.80 12.66
CA GLU A 261 -20.54 13.69 13.79
C GLU A 261 -19.36 14.61 14.18
N ALA A 262 -18.12 14.19 13.90
CA ALA A 262 -16.95 15.03 14.06
C ALA A 262 -16.84 16.12 12.96
N LEU A 263 -17.25 15.84 11.73
CA LEU A 263 -17.15 16.76 10.59
C LEU A 263 -18.31 17.76 10.53
N PHE A 264 -19.55 17.31 10.72
CA PHE A 264 -20.75 18.12 10.55
C PHE A 264 -21.27 18.68 11.89
N VAL A 265 -20.44 19.49 12.56
CA VAL A 265 -20.77 20.09 13.86
C VAL A 265 -21.71 21.31 13.74
N GLY A 266 -22.65 21.43 14.68
CA GLY A 266 -23.48 22.63 14.85
C GLY A 266 -24.16 23.10 13.57
N SER A 267 -23.94 24.37 13.20
CA SER A 267 -24.53 24.97 12.00
C SER A 267 -23.96 24.40 10.68
N VAL A 268 -22.80 23.74 10.68
CA VAL A 268 -22.23 23.07 9.49
C VAL A 268 -23.14 21.94 9.02
N ARG A 269 -23.76 21.20 9.96
CA ARG A 269 -24.77 20.17 9.65
C ARG A 269 -25.92 20.73 8.83
N ARG A 270 -26.45 21.87 9.29
CA ARG A 270 -27.58 22.56 8.63
C ARG A 270 -27.18 23.07 7.25
N LEU A 271 -25.97 23.61 7.09
CA LEU A 271 -25.49 24.05 5.78
C LEU A 271 -25.33 22.87 4.81
N TYR A 272 -24.80 21.74 5.26
CA TYR A 272 -24.71 20.52 4.46
C TYR A 272 -26.09 19.99 4.02
N ASP A 273 -27.07 19.93 4.94
CA ASP A 273 -28.41 19.46 4.60
C ASP A 273 -29.09 20.39 3.58
N VAL A 274 -28.91 21.72 3.70
CA VAL A 274 -29.37 22.70 2.72
C VAL A 274 -28.65 22.53 1.39
N ALA A 275 -27.32 22.46 1.39
CA ALA A 275 -26.49 22.32 0.20
C ALA A 275 -26.92 21.10 -0.63
N ARG A 276 -27.06 19.92 0.00
CA ARG A 276 -27.55 18.72 -0.69
C ARG A 276 -29.01 18.87 -1.15
N SER A 277 -29.89 19.50 -0.37
CA SER A 277 -31.30 19.67 -0.79
C SER A 277 -31.47 20.53 -2.06
N GLN A 278 -30.50 21.39 -2.37
CA GLN A 278 -30.48 22.22 -3.58
C GLN A 278 -29.88 21.48 -4.79
N GLN A 279 -29.21 20.33 -4.58
CA GLN A 279 -28.72 19.48 -5.67
C GLN A 279 -29.88 18.72 -6.33
N ARG A 280 -30.48 19.34 -7.36
CA ARG A 280 -31.63 18.79 -8.11
C ARG A 280 -31.25 17.57 -8.96
N GLY A 281 -31.08 16.41 -8.33
CA GLY A 281 -30.82 15.14 -9.01
C GLY A 281 -29.36 14.84 -9.35
N ARG A 282 -28.40 15.54 -8.70
CA ARG A 282 -26.96 15.27 -8.78
C ARG A 282 -26.39 15.07 -7.38
N ALA A 283 -25.23 14.43 -7.27
CA ALA A 283 -24.49 14.36 -6.01
C ALA A 283 -23.93 15.76 -5.64
N LEU A 284 -23.80 16.04 -4.34
CA LEU A 284 -23.15 17.25 -3.86
C LEU A 284 -21.63 17.12 -4.01
N ASN A 285 -20.95 18.17 -4.47
CA ASN A 285 -19.49 18.24 -4.41
C ASN A 285 -19.06 18.72 -3.01
N ILE A 286 -18.19 17.95 -2.34
CA ILE A 286 -17.56 18.35 -1.08
C ILE A 286 -16.05 18.41 -1.27
N ILE A 287 -15.48 19.58 -0.96
CA ILE A 287 -14.02 19.77 -0.87
C ILE A 287 -13.64 19.93 0.60
N LEU A 288 -12.87 18.98 1.12
CA LEU A 288 -12.26 19.07 2.45
C LEU A 288 -10.84 19.62 2.37
N THR A 289 -10.60 20.77 3.01
CA THR A 289 -9.27 21.33 3.26
C THR A 289 -8.99 21.30 4.75
N CYS A 290 -7.83 20.83 5.16
CA CYS A 290 -7.45 20.75 6.57
C CYS A 290 -6.01 21.23 6.78
N THR A 291 -5.82 22.27 7.59
CA THR A 291 -4.48 22.81 7.90
C THR A 291 -3.83 22.13 9.10
N VAL A 292 -4.52 21.19 9.76
CA VAL A 292 -4.04 20.48 10.95
C VAL A 292 -3.58 19.07 10.52
N PRO A 293 -2.27 18.77 10.52
CA PRO A 293 -1.73 17.57 9.85
C PRO A 293 -2.37 16.26 10.31
N TRP A 294 -2.40 15.99 11.63
CA TRP A 294 -2.99 14.76 12.18
C TRP A 294 -4.50 14.60 11.96
N ILE A 295 -5.23 15.68 11.64
CA ILE A 295 -6.66 15.64 11.30
C ILE A 295 -6.82 15.35 9.80
N ALA A 296 -5.90 15.86 8.96
CA ALA A 296 -5.86 15.59 7.53
C ALA A 296 -5.54 14.12 7.21
N THR A 297 -4.88 13.38 8.11
CA THR A 297 -4.60 11.93 7.94
C THR A 297 -5.77 11.02 8.31
N LEU A 298 -6.88 11.54 8.84
CA LEU A 298 -8.05 10.74 9.17
C LEU A 298 -8.83 10.36 7.90
N PRO A 299 -9.47 9.17 7.84
CA PRO A 299 -10.06 8.66 6.61
C PRO A 299 -11.51 9.12 6.43
N TRP A 300 -11.67 10.41 6.12
CA TRP A 300 -12.97 11.09 6.01
C TRP A 300 -13.93 10.48 4.98
N GLU A 301 -13.43 9.70 4.03
CA GLU A 301 -14.21 8.98 3.03
C GLU A 301 -15.16 7.94 3.66
N PHE A 302 -14.80 7.38 4.83
CA PHE A 302 -15.68 6.49 5.60
C PHE A 302 -16.83 7.21 6.32
N ALA A 303 -16.96 8.53 6.24
CA ALA A 303 -18.04 9.25 6.92
C ALA A 303 -19.42 8.69 6.51
N PHE A 304 -20.22 8.33 7.51
CA PHE A 304 -21.52 7.66 7.37
C PHE A 304 -22.60 8.51 8.05
N ASP A 305 -23.67 8.86 7.32
CA ASP A 305 -24.80 9.60 7.91
C ASP A 305 -25.72 8.62 8.66
N PRO A 306 -25.74 8.61 10.01
CA PRO A 306 -26.56 7.68 10.77
C PRO A 306 -28.07 7.96 10.64
N SER A 307 -28.45 9.17 10.21
CA SER A 307 -29.86 9.54 9.97
C SER A 307 -30.38 8.96 8.65
N ARG A 308 -29.49 8.74 7.68
CA ARG A 308 -29.82 8.28 6.32
C ARG A 308 -29.37 6.85 6.04
N ARG A 309 -28.48 6.33 6.90
CA ARG A 309 -27.85 5.01 6.82
C ARG A 309 -27.05 4.82 5.54
N LYS A 310 -26.22 5.81 5.20
CA LYS A 310 -25.45 5.87 3.95
C LYS A 310 -24.01 6.30 4.17
N PHE A 311 -23.08 5.72 3.41
CA PHE A 311 -21.71 6.23 3.33
C PHE A 311 -21.65 7.40 2.34
N LEU A 312 -21.04 8.51 2.75
CA LEU A 312 -21.08 9.75 1.96
C LEU A 312 -20.38 9.60 0.61
N ALA A 313 -19.13 9.12 0.62
CA ALA A 313 -18.25 9.12 -0.55
C ALA A 313 -18.59 8.07 -1.64
N THR A 314 -19.55 7.17 -1.35
CA THR A 314 -20.13 6.21 -2.31
C THR A 314 -21.55 6.59 -2.69
N GLU A 315 -22.39 7.05 -1.78
CA GLU A 315 -23.83 7.19 -2.05
C GLU A 315 -24.33 8.62 -2.27
N GLU A 316 -23.84 9.61 -1.51
CA GLU A 316 -24.46 10.94 -1.43
C GLU A 316 -23.64 12.08 -2.08
N VAL A 317 -22.31 11.99 -2.08
CA VAL A 317 -21.44 13.13 -2.45
C VAL A 317 -20.24 12.69 -3.30
N HIS A 318 -19.72 13.62 -4.11
CA HIS A 318 -18.36 13.53 -4.63
C HIS A 318 -17.41 14.10 -3.57
N PHE A 319 -16.71 13.21 -2.84
CA PHE A 319 -15.80 13.61 -1.77
C PHE A 319 -14.37 13.73 -2.29
N VAL A 320 -13.81 14.93 -2.16
CA VAL A 320 -12.47 15.32 -2.63
C VAL A 320 -11.72 16.08 -1.52
N ARG A 321 -10.41 15.87 -1.43
CA ARG A 321 -9.51 16.60 -0.53
C ARG A 321 -8.81 17.73 -1.29
N ASN A 322 -8.43 18.80 -0.61
CA ASN A 322 -7.62 19.88 -1.19
C ASN A 322 -6.65 20.43 -0.14
N VAL A 323 -5.48 20.88 -0.59
CA VAL A 323 -4.43 21.48 0.26
C VAL A 323 -4.53 23.01 0.26
N LEU A 324 -4.24 23.61 1.41
CA LEU A 324 -4.06 25.05 1.48
C LEU A 324 -2.70 25.40 0.87
N THR A 325 -2.71 26.15 -0.23
CA THR A 325 -1.51 26.64 -0.93
C THR A 325 -1.84 27.95 -1.65
N SER A 326 -0.86 28.85 -1.73
CA SER A 326 -0.88 30.07 -2.55
C SER A 326 -0.49 29.82 -4.02
N VAL A 327 0.01 28.63 -4.35
CA VAL A 327 0.33 28.23 -5.72
C VAL A 327 -0.97 27.98 -6.48
N PRO A 328 -1.22 28.67 -7.61
CA PRO A 328 -2.38 28.38 -8.44
C PRO A 328 -2.24 27.00 -9.08
N ALA A 329 -3.37 26.32 -9.33
CA ALA A 329 -3.37 25.12 -10.15
C ALA A 329 -2.90 25.45 -11.57
N GLN A 330 -2.15 24.57 -12.22
CA GLN A 330 -1.87 24.74 -13.64
C GLN A 330 -3.20 24.67 -14.43
N ILE A 331 -3.50 25.72 -15.20
CA ILE A 331 -4.59 25.68 -16.18
C ILE A 331 -4.05 24.92 -17.39
N ILE A 332 -4.67 23.78 -17.70
CA ILE A 332 -4.28 22.90 -18.80
C ILE A 332 -5.51 22.71 -19.69
N GLU A 333 -5.32 22.82 -21.01
CA GLU A 333 -6.40 22.67 -21.98
C GLU A 333 -6.86 21.21 -22.10
N ARG A 334 -8.18 21.00 -22.13
CA ARG A 334 -8.76 19.66 -22.25
C ARG A 334 -8.50 19.07 -23.63
N ARG A 335 -7.86 17.91 -23.66
CA ARG A 335 -7.64 17.14 -24.89
C ARG A 335 -8.94 16.49 -25.37
N ALA A 336 -9.08 16.35 -26.69
CA ALA A 336 -10.06 15.47 -27.31
C ALA A 336 -9.37 14.16 -27.70
N GLY A 337 -10.04 13.02 -27.46
CA GLY A 337 -9.52 11.68 -27.77
C GLY A 337 -9.21 10.83 -26.53
N ALA A 338 -8.45 9.75 -26.73
CA ALA A 338 -8.08 8.82 -25.67
C ALA A 338 -7.09 9.45 -24.68
N LEU A 339 -7.24 9.15 -23.39
CA LEU A 339 -6.33 9.63 -22.34
C LEU A 339 -4.91 9.09 -22.58
N GLN A 340 -3.91 9.99 -22.56
CA GLN A 340 -2.50 9.61 -22.66
C GLN A 340 -1.95 9.34 -21.26
N ILE A 341 -1.64 8.08 -20.96
CA ILE A 341 -1.15 7.64 -19.65
C ILE A 341 0.30 7.13 -19.78
N LEU A 342 1.21 7.73 -19.01
CA LEU A 342 2.52 7.13 -18.77
C LEU A 342 2.43 6.27 -17.51
N VAL A 343 2.63 4.96 -17.66
CA VAL A 343 2.71 4.02 -16.54
C VAL A 343 4.18 3.84 -16.15
N VAL A 344 4.51 4.14 -14.89
CA VAL A 344 5.86 4.18 -14.34
C VAL A 344 5.96 3.08 -13.29
N ALA A 345 6.68 2.00 -13.60
CA ALA A 345 6.90 0.88 -12.69
C ALA A 345 8.28 0.98 -12.03
N ALA A 346 8.29 0.95 -10.70
CA ALA A 346 9.44 1.27 -9.87
C ALA A 346 9.57 0.24 -8.72
N LEU A 347 9.92 -0.99 -9.08
CA LEU A 347 10.00 -2.14 -8.16
C LEU A 347 11.47 -2.59 -7.99
N PRO A 348 12.23 -2.02 -7.03
CA PRO A 348 13.62 -2.41 -6.80
C PRO A 348 13.74 -3.82 -6.23
N GLN A 349 14.80 -4.55 -6.63
CA GLN A 349 15.08 -5.92 -6.20
C GLN A 349 13.94 -6.93 -6.44
N ARG A 350 13.76 -7.30 -7.71
CA ARG A 350 12.83 -8.37 -8.12
C ARG A 350 13.02 -9.65 -7.29
N SER A 351 11.94 -10.15 -6.69
CA SER A 351 11.96 -11.39 -5.89
C SER A 351 12.07 -12.67 -6.74
N THR A 352 11.92 -12.55 -8.07
CA THR A 352 12.17 -13.61 -9.08
C THR A 352 12.66 -12.99 -10.38
N PHE A 353 13.36 -13.78 -11.21
CA PHE A 353 13.89 -13.36 -12.52
C PHE A 353 12.79 -13.20 -13.58
N LEU A 354 11.88 -12.25 -13.39
CA LEU A 354 10.96 -11.82 -14.46
C LEU A 354 11.72 -11.02 -15.51
N ASP A 355 11.42 -11.26 -16.79
CA ASP A 355 11.91 -10.41 -17.88
C ASP A 355 11.25 -9.02 -17.83
N LEU A 356 11.94 -8.00 -18.31
CA LEU A 356 11.36 -6.67 -18.53
C LEU A 356 10.16 -6.74 -19.47
N GLU A 357 10.21 -7.64 -20.47
CA GLU A 357 9.11 -7.87 -21.42
C GLU A 357 7.90 -8.53 -20.74
N GLU A 358 8.11 -9.46 -19.80
CA GLU A 358 7.04 -10.08 -19.00
C GLU A 358 6.38 -9.07 -18.04
N GLU A 359 7.18 -8.21 -17.40
CA GLU A 359 6.67 -7.15 -16.52
C GLU A 359 5.84 -6.12 -17.30
N GLU A 360 6.34 -5.66 -18.45
CA GLU A 360 5.57 -4.78 -19.33
C GLU A 360 4.29 -5.46 -19.83
N ALA A 361 4.33 -6.74 -20.21
CA ALA A 361 3.16 -7.50 -20.63
C ALA A 361 2.10 -7.60 -19.51
N ARG A 362 2.50 -7.84 -18.26
CA ARG A 362 1.59 -7.87 -17.10
C ARG A 362 0.95 -6.50 -16.86
N ILE A 363 1.74 -5.42 -16.90
CA ILE A 363 1.22 -4.06 -16.76
C ILE A 363 0.22 -3.75 -17.88
N ARG A 364 0.55 -4.07 -19.15
CA ARG A 364 -0.36 -3.87 -20.28
C ARG A 364 -1.65 -4.69 -20.16
N LEU A 365 -1.58 -5.90 -19.59
CA LEU A 365 -2.77 -6.73 -19.33
C LEU A 365 -3.75 -6.05 -18.38
N GLY A 366 -3.27 -5.39 -17.32
CA GLY A 366 -4.09 -4.64 -16.36
C GLY A 366 -4.83 -3.43 -16.96
N PHE A 367 -4.38 -2.90 -18.10
CA PHE A 367 -5.02 -1.81 -18.84
C PHE A 367 -5.75 -2.28 -20.11
N LYS A 368 -5.77 -3.59 -20.39
CA LYS A 368 -6.20 -4.13 -21.69
C LYS A 368 -7.63 -3.74 -22.07
N SER A 369 -8.57 -3.80 -21.13
CA SER A 369 -9.98 -3.42 -21.32
C SER A 369 -10.15 -1.97 -21.81
N LEU A 370 -9.40 -1.04 -21.22
CA LEU A 370 -9.39 0.39 -21.57
C LEU A 370 -8.74 0.65 -22.93
N VAL A 371 -7.67 -0.07 -23.25
CA VAL A 371 -6.93 0.04 -24.52
C VAL A 371 -7.76 -0.55 -25.67
N ASP A 372 -8.32 -1.76 -25.50
CA ASP A 372 -9.21 -2.41 -26.47
C ASP A 372 -10.46 -1.56 -26.77
N ALA A 373 -11.03 -0.92 -25.74
CA ALA A 373 -12.15 0.02 -25.90
C ALA A 373 -11.76 1.33 -26.63
N GLY A 374 -10.45 1.61 -26.76
CA GLY A 374 -9.91 2.84 -27.33
C GLY A 374 -10.11 4.07 -26.44
N LEU A 375 -10.22 3.87 -25.12
CA LEU A 375 -10.44 4.92 -24.13
C LEU A 375 -9.13 5.53 -23.62
N VAL A 376 -8.06 4.74 -23.58
CA VAL A 376 -6.71 5.15 -23.16
C VAL A 376 -5.65 4.73 -24.18
N GLN A 377 -4.53 5.44 -24.19
CA GLN A 377 -3.29 5.00 -24.80
C GLN A 377 -2.22 5.01 -23.71
N ILE A 378 -1.43 3.94 -23.63
CA ILE A 378 -0.44 3.75 -22.57
C ILE A 378 0.98 3.58 -23.12
N GLU A 379 1.91 4.31 -22.52
CA GLU A 379 3.34 4.02 -22.57
C GLU A 379 3.78 3.48 -21.22
N VAL A 380 4.68 2.49 -21.21
CA VAL A 380 5.14 1.83 -19.99
C VAL A 380 6.64 2.08 -19.83
N LEU A 381 7.04 2.51 -18.62
CA LEU A 381 8.42 2.69 -18.21
C LEU A 381 8.69 1.73 -17.03
N VAL A 382 9.20 0.54 -17.36
CA VAL A 382 9.75 -0.45 -16.41
C VAL A 382 11.17 -0.10 -15.97
N ASP A 383 11.56 -0.55 -14.78
CA ASP A 383 12.78 -0.14 -14.06
C ASP A 383 12.97 1.39 -14.05
N ALA A 384 11.92 2.12 -13.63
CA ALA A 384 11.95 3.57 -13.63
C ALA A 384 13.02 4.11 -12.67
N THR A 385 14.00 4.83 -13.23
CA THR A 385 14.89 5.73 -12.49
C THR A 385 14.37 7.17 -12.57
N PRO A 386 14.77 8.08 -11.65
CA PRO A 386 14.31 9.47 -11.70
C PRO A 386 14.77 10.20 -12.98
N SER A 387 15.98 9.88 -13.47
CA SER A 387 16.50 10.39 -14.74
C SER A 387 15.68 9.88 -15.93
N ARG A 388 15.42 8.56 -16.03
CA ARG A 388 14.61 8.00 -17.12
C ARG A 388 13.20 8.60 -17.14
N LEU A 389 12.58 8.80 -15.98
CA LEU A 389 11.27 9.47 -15.89
C LEU A 389 11.34 10.94 -16.38
N HIS A 390 12.36 11.69 -15.97
CA HIS A 390 12.58 13.06 -16.43
C HIS A 390 12.74 13.14 -17.96
N ASP A 391 13.63 12.30 -18.51
CA ASP A 391 13.96 12.26 -19.94
C ASP A 391 12.72 11.88 -20.78
N TRP A 392 11.93 10.89 -20.32
CA TRP A 392 10.72 10.44 -21.01
C TRP A 392 9.65 11.53 -21.09
N ILE A 393 9.43 12.25 -19.99
CA ILE A 393 8.49 13.37 -19.93
C ILE A 393 9.02 14.55 -20.77
N GLN A 394 10.32 14.86 -20.69
CA GLN A 394 10.93 15.96 -21.45
C GLN A 394 10.85 15.71 -22.97
N ALA A 395 11.19 14.51 -23.44
CA ALA A 395 11.13 14.17 -24.88
C ALA A 395 9.70 14.28 -25.45
N ARG A 396 8.69 13.90 -24.65
CA ARG A 396 7.27 13.99 -25.01
C ARG A 396 6.73 15.42 -24.97
N ASP A 397 7.19 16.23 -24.02
CA ASP A 397 6.87 17.66 -23.95
C ASP A 397 7.44 18.43 -25.15
N ILE A 398 8.73 18.22 -25.48
CA ILE A 398 9.41 18.85 -26.64
C ILE A 398 8.74 18.47 -27.96
N SER A 399 8.26 17.23 -28.09
CA SER A 399 7.55 16.77 -29.29
C SER A 399 6.06 17.14 -29.32
N GLY A 400 5.54 17.86 -28.32
CA GLY A 400 4.13 18.26 -28.22
C GLY A 400 3.15 17.15 -27.83
N HIS A 401 3.65 15.94 -27.56
CA HIS A 401 2.86 14.74 -27.25
C HIS A 401 2.82 14.49 -25.73
N ARG A 402 2.33 15.49 -24.97
CA ARG A 402 2.28 15.45 -23.48
C ARG A 402 1.38 14.32 -22.95
N TYR A 403 1.65 13.86 -21.74
CA TYR A 403 0.77 12.95 -21.00
C TYR A 403 -0.34 13.69 -20.27
N ASP A 404 -1.55 13.12 -20.26
CA ASP A 404 -2.63 13.60 -19.39
C ASP A 404 -2.46 13.08 -17.96
N VAL A 405 -1.97 11.84 -17.84
CA VAL A 405 -1.83 11.12 -16.58
C VAL A 405 -0.44 10.51 -16.46
N VAL A 406 0.15 10.59 -15.27
CA VAL A 406 1.27 9.71 -14.86
C VAL A 406 0.76 8.75 -13.79
N HIS A 407 0.75 7.45 -14.08
CA HIS A 407 0.41 6.39 -13.13
C HIS A 407 1.71 5.77 -12.60
N PHE A 408 2.04 6.04 -11.35
CA PHE A 408 3.17 5.45 -10.66
C PHE A 408 2.75 4.17 -9.93
N SER A 409 3.47 3.07 -10.15
CA SER A 409 3.30 1.79 -9.48
C SER A 409 4.63 1.40 -8.81
N GLY A 410 4.65 1.34 -7.49
CA GLY A 410 5.88 1.10 -6.72
C GLY A 410 5.68 1.36 -5.24
N HIS A 411 6.76 1.53 -4.48
CA HIS A 411 6.69 1.77 -3.04
C HIS A 411 6.75 3.25 -2.69
N GLY A 412 6.07 3.62 -1.60
CA GLY A 412 6.14 4.93 -0.98
C GLY A 412 6.56 4.76 0.48
N GLU A 413 7.35 5.71 0.98
CA GLU A 413 7.80 5.74 2.36
C GLU A 413 7.52 7.11 2.99
N PHE A 414 7.50 7.17 4.32
CA PHE A 414 7.35 8.42 5.05
C PHE A 414 8.48 8.58 6.05
N ASP A 415 9.36 9.56 5.78
CA ASP A 415 10.46 9.92 6.65
C ASP A 415 9.92 10.65 7.90
N ALA A 416 9.99 9.97 9.03
CA ALA A 416 9.47 10.46 10.30
C ALA A 416 10.37 11.53 10.95
N GLU A 417 11.65 11.62 10.58
CA GLU A 417 12.60 12.61 11.09
C GLU A 417 12.61 13.87 10.21
N GLY A 418 12.59 13.70 8.89
CA GLY A 418 12.45 14.78 7.91
C GLY A 418 11.03 15.37 7.83
N GLU A 419 10.02 14.67 8.34
CA GLU A 419 8.59 14.93 8.14
C GLU A 419 8.25 15.08 6.63
N GLU A 420 8.63 14.11 5.80
CA GLU A 420 8.47 14.18 4.34
C GLU A 420 8.22 12.79 3.71
N GLY A 421 7.24 12.70 2.80
CA GLY A 421 6.98 11.48 2.03
C GLY A 421 7.97 11.32 0.87
N LYS A 422 8.35 10.08 0.57
CA LYS A 422 9.27 9.74 -0.51
C LYS A 422 8.65 8.66 -1.39
N LEU A 423 9.04 8.60 -2.66
CA LEU A 423 8.76 7.45 -3.54
C LEU A 423 10.04 6.68 -3.78
N ILE A 424 9.94 5.36 -3.87
CA ILE A 424 11.09 4.50 -4.12
C ILE A 424 11.17 4.21 -5.62
N PHE A 425 12.32 4.55 -6.21
CA PHE A 425 12.65 4.32 -7.61
C PHE A 425 13.74 3.25 -7.74
N VAL A 426 13.95 2.76 -8.96
CA VAL A 426 15.12 1.94 -9.28
C VAL A 426 16.33 2.85 -9.46
N ASN A 427 17.47 2.43 -8.92
CA ASN A 427 18.75 3.14 -9.01
C ASN A 427 19.57 2.62 -10.21
N SER A 428 20.68 3.28 -10.55
CA SER A 428 21.55 2.91 -11.70
C SER A 428 22.21 1.53 -11.61
N TYR A 429 22.06 0.82 -10.49
CA TYR A 429 22.57 -0.53 -10.24
C TYR A 429 21.44 -1.56 -10.01
N GLY A 430 20.17 -1.22 -10.26
CA GLY A 430 19.01 -2.10 -10.06
C GLY A 430 18.53 -2.23 -8.61
N GLY A 431 19.12 -1.47 -7.68
CA GLY A 431 18.67 -1.38 -6.29
C GLY A 431 17.62 -0.28 -6.06
N ALA A 432 17.24 -0.06 -4.81
CA ALA A 432 16.35 1.03 -4.43
C ALA A 432 17.06 2.40 -4.44
N GLN A 433 16.30 3.45 -4.74
CA GLN A 433 16.64 4.86 -4.52
C GLN A 433 15.42 5.59 -3.99
N GLU A 434 15.54 6.19 -2.82
CA GLU A 434 14.55 7.17 -2.32
C GLU A 434 14.56 8.43 -3.18
N VAL A 435 13.36 8.95 -3.49
CA VAL A 435 13.15 10.21 -4.21
C VAL A 435 12.26 11.11 -3.38
N ASP A 436 12.78 12.29 -3.03
CA ASP A 436 12.05 13.29 -2.25
C ASP A 436 10.94 13.99 -3.06
N VAL A 437 10.02 14.65 -2.33
CA VAL A 437 8.93 15.40 -2.94
C VAL A 437 9.45 16.49 -3.88
N ARG A 438 10.55 17.15 -3.49
CA ARG A 438 11.13 18.25 -4.26
C ARG A 438 11.50 17.79 -5.67
N THR A 439 12.22 16.69 -5.78
CA THR A 439 12.63 16.08 -7.06
C THR A 439 11.40 15.67 -7.88
N LEU A 440 10.40 15.05 -7.24
CA LEU A 440 9.15 14.68 -7.91
C LEU A 440 8.40 15.91 -8.46
N ARG A 441 8.38 17.03 -7.73
CA ARG A 441 7.80 18.30 -8.19
C ARG A 441 8.57 18.88 -9.38
N GLU A 442 9.91 18.88 -9.33
CA GLU A 442 10.78 19.38 -10.42
C GLU A 442 10.64 18.52 -11.71
N ILE A 443 10.31 17.23 -11.58
CA ILE A 443 10.02 16.33 -12.70
C ILE A 443 8.59 16.52 -13.25
N LEU A 444 7.57 16.52 -12.38
CA LEU A 444 6.15 16.37 -12.77
C LEU A 444 5.38 17.68 -12.93
N CYS A 445 5.66 18.71 -12.12
CA CYS A 445 4.89 19.95 -12.13
C CYS A 445 5.20 20.82 -13.36
N GLY A 446 4.22 21.56 -13.86
CA GLY A 446 4.37 22.45 -15.02
C GLY A 446 4.36 21.78 -16.40
N ARG A 447 4.46 20.44 -16.46
CA ARG A 447 4.58 19.66 -17.71
C ARG A 447 3.27 19.47 -18.49
N GLY A 448 2.15 20.04 -18.02
CA GLY A 448 0.83 19.81 -18.60
C GLY A 448 0.21 18.45 -18.24
N ILE A 449 0.71 17.81 -17.17
CA ILE A 449 0.10 16.62 -16.57
C ILE A 449 -1.11 17.06 -15.73
N HIS A 450 -2.28 16.48 -16.01
CA HIS A 450 -3.52 16.80 -15.29
C HIS A 450 -3.63 16.05 -13.96
N LEU A 451 -3.14 14.81 -13.93
CA LEU A 451 -3.32 13.86 -12.84
C LEU A 451 -2.04 13.05 -12.63
N VAL A 452 -1.62 12.92 -11.38
CA VAL A 452 -0.71 11.85 -10.96
C VAL A 452 -1.52 10.81 -10.18
N PHE A 453 -1.40 9.53 -10.53
CA PHE A 453 -1.98 8.43 -9.78
C PHE A 453 -0.83 7.70 -9.07
N LEU A 454 -0.79 7.78 -7.74
CA LEU A 454 0.21 7.13 -6.90
C LEU A 454 -0.34 5.81 -6.40
N ASN A 455 -0.14 4.74 -7.18
CA ASN A 455 -0.34 3.38 -6.69
C ASN A 455 0.87 2.93 -5.86
N ALA A 456 1.00 3.53 -4.68
CA ALA A 456 2.06 3.25 -3.74
C ALA A 456 1.55 3.34 -2.30
N CYS A 457 1.97 2.43 -1.43
CA CYS A 457 1.60 2.42 -0.02
C CYS A 457 1.98 3.74 0.67
N ASP A 458 1.15 4.19 1.62
CA ASP A 458 1.30 5.44 2.39
C ASP A 458 1.53 6.75 1.59
N SER A 459 1.42 6.74 0.25
CA SER A 459 1.62 7.93 -0.61
C SER A 459 0.66 9.11 -0.36
N GLY A 460 -0.52 8.84 0.24
CA GLY A 460 -1.49 9.84 0.67
C GLY A 460 -1.37 10.26 2.15
N ARG A 461 -0.43 9.67 2.90
CA ARG A 461 -0.25 9.87 4.35
C ARG A 461 0.57 11.12 4.65
N GLY A 462 0.00 11.98 5.50
CA GLY A 462 0.68 13.16 6.02
C GLY A 462 1.35 12.92 7.38
N SER A 463 2.16 13.89 7.81
CA SER A 463 2.80 13.91 9.12
C SER A 463 1.76 13.96 10.24
N ARG A 464 2.04 13.25 11.34
CA ARG A 464 1.29 13.40 12.60
C ARG A 464 1.91 14.50 13.48
N SER A 465 3.09 14.99 13.12
CA SER A 465 3.75 16.10 13.78
C SER A 465 3.04 17.43 13.48
N ARG A 466 3.45 18.47 14.20
CA ARG A 466 2.82 19.80 14.17
C ARG A 466 3.63 20.81 13.36
N SER A 467 4.82 20.44 12.92
CA SER A 467 5.83 21.31 12.28
C SER A 467 5.56 21.53 10.79
N ARG A 468 5.38 20.45 10.01
CA ARG A 468 5.15 20.53 8.56
C ARG A 468 3.69 20.25 8.18
N ARG A 469 3.10 21.15 7.40
CA ARG A 469 1.85 20.95 6.67
C ARG A 469 2.14 20.19 5.37
N ASN A 470 1.12 19.51 4.82
CA ASN A 470 1.15 18.89 3.49
C ASN A 470 2.31 17.90 3.21
N SER A 471 2.92 17.29 4.22
CA SER A 471 4.17 16.52 4.06
C SER A 471 4.10 15.20 3.27
N GLY A 472 2.90 14.70 2.97
CA GLY A 472 2.75 13.50 2.14
C GLY A 472 2.93 13.82 0.66
N VAL A 473 3.37 12.84 -0.13
CA VAL A 473 3.72 13.03 -1.55
C VAL A 473 2.54 13.64 -2.32
N ALA A 474 1.33 13.12 -2.11
CA ALA A 474 0.13 13.62 -2.78
C ALA A 474 -0.21 15.08 -2.45
N GLN A 475 -0.14 15.44 -1.16
CA GLN A 475 -0.44 16.80 -0.71
C GLN A 475 0.56 17.80 -1.29
N ALA A 476 1.85 17.47 -1.26
CA ALA A 476 2.90 18.37 -1.68
C ALA A 476 3.05 18.48 -3.22
N LEU A 477 2.65 17.46 -3.97
CA LEU A 477 2.49 17.55 -5.43
C LEU A 477 1.36 18.53 -5.81
N VAL A 478 0.20 18.46 -5.16
CA VAL A 478 -0.90 19.42 -5.38
C VAL A 478 -0.51 20.84 -4.89
N GLU A 479 0.24 20.95 -3.79
CA GLU A 479 0.84 22.22 -3.37
C GLU A 479 1.85 22.77 -4.40
N GLY A 480 2.51 21.89 -5.15
CA GLY A 480 3.38 22.21 -6.28
C GLY A 480 2.67 22.66 -7.55
N GLY A 481 1.33 22.68 -7.58
CA GLY A 481 0.52 23.18 -8.69
C GLY A 481 -0.10 22.10 -9.59
N LEU A 482 0.11 20.81 -9.30
CA LEU A 482 -0.61 19.72 -10.00
C LEU A 482 -2.13 19.83 -9.76
N PRO A 483 -2.99 19.72 -10.80
CA PRO A 483 -4.43 19.88 -10.63
C PRO A 483 -5.07 18.80 -9.75
N ALA A 484 -4.59 17.56 -9.86
CA ALA A 484 -5.09 16.42 -9.10
C ALA A 484 -4.02 15.34 -8.84
N VAL A 485 -4.16 14.66 -7.70
CA VAL A 485 -3.41 13.46 -7.34
C VAL A 485 -4.35 12.44 -6.69
N VAL A 486 -4.31 11.19 -7.16
CA VAL A 486 -4.88 10.04 -6.43
C VAL A 486 -3.75 9.36 -5.67
N ALA A 487 -4.00 8.96 -4.42
CA ALA A 487 -3.02 8.28 -3.57
C ALA A 487 -3.72 7.40 -2.52
N ASN A 488 -2.97 6.46 -1.93
CA ASN A 488 -3.52 5.54 -0.92
C ASN A 488 -3.25 6.06 0.49
N GLN A 489 -4.27 6.05 1.37
CA GLN A 489 -4.14 6.49 2.77
C GLN A 489 -3.84 5.34 3.77
N TYR A 490 -3.77 4.12 3.26
CA TYR A 490 -3.33 2.90 3.92
C TYR A 490 -2.57 2.04 2.90
N GLU A 491 -2.01 0.91 3.34
CA GLU A 491 -1.66 -0.20 2.45
C GLU A 491 -2.90 -0.73 1.73
N VAL A 492 -2.76 -1.11 0.47
CA VAL A 492 -3.85 -1.54 -0.41
C VAL A 492 -3.49 -2.89 -1.05
N LEU A 493 -4.48 -3.71 -1.38
CA LEU A 493 -4.29 -4.88 -2.23
C LEU A 493 -4.08 -4.44 -3.69
N ASP A 494 -3.12 -5.08 -4.39
CA ASP A 494 -2.83 -4.80 -5.80
C ASP A 494 -4.08 -4.93 -6.69
N SER A 495 -4.91 -5.94 -6.46
CA SER A 495 -6.16 -6.17 -7.17
C SER A 495 -7.22 -5.08 -6.93
N ALA A 496 -7.31 -4.54 -5.71
CA ALA A 496 -8.19 -3.44 -5.37
C ALA A 496 -7.69 -2.12 -6.01
N ALA A 497 -6.37 -1.92 -6.06
CA ALA A 497 -5.75 -0.80 -6.75
C ALA A 497 -5.95 -0.86 -8.28
N ILE A 498 -5.74 -2.03 -8.90
CA ILE A 498 -6.04 -2.30 -10.32
C ILE A 498 -7.51 -1.96 -10.59
N SER A 499 -8.43 -2.57 -9.84
CA SER A 499 -9.88 -2.39 -9.99
C SER A 499 -10.33 -0.93 -9.85
N PHE A 500 -9.77 -0.21 -8.86
CA PHE A 500 -10.05 1.21 -8.69
C PHE A 500 -9.54 2.01 -9.89
N SER A 501 -8.27 1.79 -10.29
CA SER A 501 -7.64 2.54 -11.38
C SER A 501 -8.34 2.30 -12.72
N GLU A 502 -8.71 1.05 -13.02
CA GLU A 502 -9.46 0.69 -14.22
C GLU A 502 -10.80 1.44 -14.27
N ARG A 503 -11.62 1.36 -13.21
CA ARG A 503 -12.93 2.02 -13.16
C ARG A 503 -12.83 3.54 -13.15
N PHE A 504 -11.80 4.08 -12.50
CA PHE A 504 -11.51 5.50 -12.44
C PHE A 504 -11.15 6.05 -13.83
N TYR A 505 -10.18 5.43 -14.52
CA TYR A 505 -9.81 5.82 -15.89
C TYR A 505 -10.93 5.59 -16.90
N TRP A 506 -11.70 4.52 -16.76
CA TRP A 506 -12.89 4.28 -17.58
C TRP A 506 -13.86 5.45 -17.50
N SER A 507 -14.18 5.87 -16.27
CA SER A 507 -15.11 6.97 -16.01
C SER A 507 -14.56 8.30 -16.52
N LEU A 508 -13.26 8.58 -16.30
CA LEU A 508 -12.60 9.79 -16.80
C LEU A 508 -12.55 9.84 -18.33
N ALA A 509 -12.27 8.73 -19.02
CA ALA A 509 -12.20 8.67 -20.48
C ALA A 509 -13.58 8.81 -21.16
N LEU A 510 -14.66 8.50 -20.45
CA LEU A 510 -16.03 8.85 -20.86
C LEU A 510 -16.40 10.32 -20.57
N GLY A 511 -15.47 11.12 -20.06
CA GLY A 511 -15.64 12.54 -19.79
C GLY A 511 -16.30 12.87 -18.45
N ALA A 512 -16.32 11.93 -17.49
CA ALA A 512 -16.76 12.23 -16.12
C ALA A 512 -15.83 13.24 -15.42
N THR A 513 -16.33 13.90 -14.38
CA THR A 513 -15.50 14.76 -13.52
C THR A 513 -14.62 13.91 -12.60
N LEU A 514 -13.53 14.48 -12.09
CA LEU A 514 -12.67 13.82 -11.11
C LEU A 514 -13.46 13.29 -9.90
N GLY A 515 -14.35 14.11 -9.35
CA GLY A 515 -15.20 13.73 -8.21
C GLY A 515 -16.17 12.59 -8.52
N ALA A 516 -16.79 12.62 -9.70
CA ALA A 516 -17.70 11.57 -10.16
C ALA A 516 -16.96 10.25 -10.45
N ALA A 517 -15.83 10.32 -11.18
CA ALA A 517 -15.00 9.15 -11.48
C ALA A 517 -14.48 8.47 -10.22
N ALA A 518 -14.04 9.24 -9.23
CA ALA A 518 -13.62 8.70 -7.94
C ALA A 518 -14.79 7.97 -7.26
N ARG A 519 -15.97 8.58 -7.18
CA ARG A 519 -17.18 7.95 -6.60
C ARG A 519 -17.53 6.64 -7.31
N GLU A 520 -17.54 6.60 -8.63
CA GLU A 520 -17.86 5.37 -9.40
C GLU A 520 -16.82 4.25 -9.17
N ALA A 521 -15.53 4.60 -9.01
CA ALA A 521 -14.49 3.64 -8.65
C ALA A 521 -14.66 3.10 -7.22
N ARG A 522 -15.06 3.94 -6.25
CA ARG A 522 -15.39 3.49 -4.88
C ARG A 522 -16.61 2.57 -4.86
N ILE A 523 -17.65 2.90 -5.62
CA ILE A 523 -18.85 2.06 -5.73
C ILE A 523 -18.48 0.68 -6.30
N ALA A 524 -17.64 0.64 -7.35
CA ALA A 524 -17.18 -0.62 -7.94
C ALA A 524 -16.47 -1.53 -6.93
N LEU A 525 -15.54 -0.99 -6.13
CA LEU A 525 -14.90 -1.75 -5.04
C LEU A 525 -15.91 -2.21 -3.98
N ASN A 526 -16.89 -1.39 -3.61
CA ASN A 526 -17.85 -1.68 -2.53
C ASN A 526 -18.80 -2.86 -2.83
N TYR A 527 -18.99 -3.26 -4.09
CA TYR A 527 -19.76 -4.48 -4.44
C TYR A 527 -18.90 -5.61 -5.02
N GLN A 528 -17.58 -5.46 -5.09
CA GLN A 528 -16.72 -6.56 -5.50
C GLN A 528 -16.85 -7.72 -4.51
N ILE A 529 -17.13 -8.91 -5.04
CA ILE A 529 -17.33 -10.15 -4.27
C ILE A 529 -16.05 -10.55 -3.51
N HIS A 530 -14.91 -9.96 -3.87
CA HIS A 530 -13.57 -10.37 -3.49
C HIS A 530 -12.78 -9.27 -2.74
N GLY A 531 -13.32 -8.05 -2.61
CA GLY A 531 -12.71 -6.97 -1.85
C GLY A 531 -13.00 -7.05 -0.35
N GLU A 532 -12.16 -6.42 0.46
CA GLU A 532 -12.38 -6.29 1.91
C GLU A 532 -13.25 -5.06 2.20
N SER A 533 -13.91 -5.04 3.37
CA SER A 533 -14.97 -4.07 3.72
C SER A 533 -14.57 -2.58 3.63
N ILE A 534 -13.26 -2.31 3.62
CA ILE A 534 -12.65 -0.99 3.67
C ILE A 534 -12.03 -0.51 2.35
N ASP A 535 -11.82 -1.39 1.37
CA ASP A 535 -10.95 -1.11 0.21
C ASP A 535 -11.41 0.10 -0.60
N TRP A 536 -12.73 0.28 -0.72
CA TRP A 536 -13.36 1.38 -1.45
C TRP A 536 -13.00 2.78 -0.93
N ALA A 537 -12.49 2.92 0.28
CA ALA A 537 -12.06 4.21 0.86
C ALA A 537 -10.56 4.31 1.13
N ILE A 538 -9.75 3.33 0.71
CA ILE A 538 -8.29 3.44 0.76
C ILE A 538 -7.76 4.48 -0.25
N PRO A 539 -8.27 4.55 -1.51
CA PRO A 539 -7.88 5.58 -2.46
C PRO A 539 -8.53 6.94 -2.17
N VAL A 540 -7.69 7.94 -1.92
CA VAL A 540 -8.08 9.34 -1.71
C VAL A 540 -7.73 10.18 -2.93
N LEU A 541 -8.63 11.09 -3.30
CA LEU A 541 -8.45 12.03 -4.38
C LEU A 541 -8.18 13.42 -3.78
N TYR A 542 -6.97 13.93 -3.99
CA TYR A 542 -6.65 15.34 -3.80
C TYR A 542 -6.85 16.06 -5.14
N ALA A 543 -7.71 17.08 -5.18
CA ALA A 543 -7.87 17.90 -6.39
C ALA A 543 -8.23 19.34 -6.06
N ARG A 544 -7.84 20.25 -6.95
CA ARG A 544 -8.12 21.70 -6.84
C ARG A 544 -9.58 22.02 -7.20
N ASP A 545 -10.14 21.26 -8.15
CA ASP A 545 -11.54 21.34 -8.60
C ASP A 545 -12.11 19.92 -8.81
N PRO A 546 -13.17 19.51 -8.08
CA PRO A 546 -13.82 18.22 -8.25
C PRO A 546 -14.60 18.09 -9.57
N GLU A 547 -15.02 19.21 -10.18
CA GLU A 547 -15.72 19.25 -11.46
C GLU A 547 -14.77 19.22 -12.68
N PHE A 548 -13.45 19.23 -12.44
CA PHE A 548 -12.47 19.15 -13.51
C PHE A 548 -12.63 17.86 -14.32
N ARG A 549 -12.52 17.98 -15.65
CA ARG A 549 -12.62 16.88 -16.63
C ARG A 549 -11.35 16.86 -17.46
N LEU A 550 -10.67 15.71 -17.49
CA LEU A 550 -9.39 15.55 -18.20
C LEU A 550 -9.59 15.54 -19.71
N CYS A 551 -10.61 14.84 -20.20
CA CYS A 551 -10.99 14.81 -21.60
C CYS A 551 -12.35 15.49 -21.84
N GLN A 552 -12.60 15.87 -23.09
CA GLN A 552 -13.95 16.23 -23.52
C GLN A 552 -14.82 14.96 -23.64
N PRO A 553 -16.11 14.98 -23.23
CA PRO A 553 -16.99 13.83 -23.38
C PRO A 553 -17.05 13.37 -24.85
N LEU A 554 -16.83 12.07 -25.08
CA LEU A 554 -16.95 11.47 -26.41
C LEU A 554 -18.38 11.65 -26.92
N ALA A 555 -18.55 12.45 -27.99
CA ALA A 555 -19.87 12.79 -28.56
C ALA A 555 -20.72 11.56 -28.93
N GLN A 556 -20.05 10.43 -29.20
CA GLN A 556 -20.65 9.09 -29.12
C GLN A 556 -19.61 8.16 -28.48
N PRO A 557 -19.92 7.46 -27.37
CA PRO A 557 -19.08 6.34 -26.95
C PRO A 557 -19.08 5.31 -28.10
N ARG A 558 -17.90 4.82 -28.48
CA ARG A 558 -17.80 3.75 -29.48
C ARG A 558 -18.70 2.60 -29.04
N ARG A 559 -19.55 2.06 -29.93
CA ARG A 559 -20.45 0.92 -29.60
C ARG A 559 -19.70 -0.27 -29.00
N ALA A 560 -18.41 -0.43 -29.33
CA ALA A 560 -17.51 -1.41 -28.71
C ALA A 560 -17.28 -1.18 -27.20
N ALA A 561 -17.11 0.08 -26.75
CA ALA A 561 -16.82 0.38 -25.34
C ALA A 561 -17.98 -0.04 -24.39
N VAL A 562 -19.24 0.07 -24.83
CA VAL A 562 -20.39 -0.35 -24.00
C VAL A 562 -20.44 -1.88 -23.82
N GLY A 563 -19.96 -2.66 -24.81
CA GLY A 563 -19.86 -4.12 -24.72
C GLY A 563 -18.53 -4.65 -24.17
N ALA A 564 -17.52 -3.78 -24.02
CA ALA A 564 -16.21 -4.09 -23.46
C ALA A 564 -16.05 -3.63 -22.00
N MET A 565 -17.14 -3.21 -21.35
CA MET A 565 -17.15 -2.93 -19.92
C MET A 565 -16.84 -4.22 -19.13
N PRO A 566 -15.81 -4.26 -18.25
CA PRO A 566 -15.66 -5.35 -17.29
C PRO A 566 -16.99 -5.60 -16.55
N GLY A 567 -17.47 -6.84 -16.64
CA GLY A 567 -18.75 -7.27 -16.06
C GLY A 567 -20.03 -7.03 -16.88
N ILE A 568 -19.97 -6.38 -18.07
CA ILE A 568 -21.15 -6.15 -18.94
C ILE A 568 -20.95 -6.70 -20.36
N GLY A 569 -20.50 -7.96 -20.44
CA GLY A 569 -20.76 -8.80 -21.60
C GLY A 569 -22.19 -9.37 -21.55
N PRO A 570 -22.84 -9.65 -22.69
CA PRO A 570 -24.19 -10.24 -22.72
C PRO A 570 -24.19 -11.74 -22.39
N GLU A 571 -23.78 -12.10 -21.16
CA GLU A 571 -23.67 -13.50 -20.72
C GLU A 571 -24.39 -13.79 -19.38
N ALA A 572 -25.28 -12.88 -18.93
CA ALA A 572 -26.02 -13.02 -17.67
C ALA A 572 -27.54 -12.79 -17.84
N ALA A 573 -28.21 -13.60 -18.67
CA ALA A 573 -29.69 -13.72 -18.64
C ALA A 573 -30.26 -15.02 -19.27
N ALA A 574 -29.49 -16.11 -19.33
CA ALA A 574 -30.03 -17.42 -19.70
C ALA A 574 -30.69 -18.10 -18.48
N GLY A 575 -31.89 -17.65 -18.10
CA GLY A 575 -32.71 -18.33 -17.10
C GLY A 575 -32.95 -19.81 -17.49
N PRO A 576 -33.13 -20.73 -16.52
CA PRO A 576 -33.13 -22.17 -16.78
C PRO A 576 -34.31 -22.58 -17.68
N ARG A 577 -34.04 -22.72 -18.98
CA ARG A 577 -34.96 -23.37 -19.92
C ARG A 577 -35.05 -24.84 -19.54
N ARG A 578 -36.14 -25.20 -18.86
CA ARG A 578 -36.53 -26.60 -18.63
C ARG A 578 -36.75 -27.28 -20.00
N GLY A 579 -35.75 -28.02 -20.48
CA GLY A 579 -35.82 -28.72 -21.75
C GLY A 579 -34.66 -29.69 -21.95
N ALA A 580 -34.96 -30.99 -21.86
CA ALA A 580 -34.08 -32.14 -22.06
C ALA A 580 -32.87 -32.27 -21.11
N ALA A 581 -32.69 -33.48 -20.55
CA ALA A 581 -31.55 -33.82 -19.70
C ALA A 581 -30.28 -34.02 -20.54
N LYS A 582 -29.55 -32.94 -20.82
CA LYS A 582 -28.11 -33.03 -21.09
C LYS A 582 -27.38 -33.28 -19.76
N THR A 583 -26.34 -34.11 -19.79
CA THR A 583 -25.38 -34.24 -18.70
C THR A 583 -24.82 -32.87 -18.33
N ARG A 584 -24.82 -32.55 -17.03
CA ARG A 584 -24.31 -31.27 -16.53
C ARG A 584 -22.78 -31.35 -16.47
N ARG A 585 -22.11 -30.56 -17.33
CA ARG A 585 -20.66 -30.36 -17.26
C ARG A 585 -20.24 -29.84 -15.89
N LEU A 586 -19.07 -30.26 -15.44
CA LEU A 586 -18.40 -29.73 -14.26
C LEU A 586 -17.80 -28.37 -14.63
N ARG A 587 -18.26 -27.28 -14.01
CA ARG A 587 -17.74 -25.94 -14.31
C ARG A 587 -16.64 -25.56 -13.33
N VAL A 588 -15.47 -25.20 -13.83
CA VAL A 588 -14.29 -24.87 -13.03
C VAL A 588 -13.85 -23.45 -13.35
N GLY A 589 -13.95 -22.57 -12.35
CA GLY A 589 -13.38 -21.23 -12.43
C GLY A 589 -11.88 -21.27 -12.18
N ILE A 590 -11.08 -20.68 -13.06
CA ILE A 590 -9.63 -20.56 -12.89
C ILE A 590 -9.27 -19.09 -12.66
N ALA A 591 -8.67 -18.80 -11.51
CA ALA A 591 -8.20 -17.48 -11.13
C ALA A 591 -6.67 -17.47 -11.02
N ASP A 592 -6.01 -16.73 -11.88
CA ASP A 592 -4.60 -16.37 -11.72
C ASP A 592 -4.55 -15.05 -10.94
N ILE A 593 -4.24 -15.16 -9.64
CA ILE A 593 -4.33 -14.07 -8.67
C ILE A 593 -3.35 -12.95 -9.02
N ASP A 594 -2.12 -13.33 -9.39
CA ASP A 594 -0.98 -12.41 -9.54
C ASP A 594 -0.75 -12.00 -11.01
N LEU A 595 -1.66 -12.42 -11.91
CA LEU A 595 -1.55 -12.22 -13.36
C LEU A 595 -0.20 -12.72 -13.90
N GLN A 596 0.21 -13.92 -13.46
CA GLN A 596 1.43 -14.58 -13.92
C GLN A 596 1.32 -15.05 -15.38
N PHE A 597 0.19 -15.61 -15.78
CA PHE A 597 -0.03 -16.31 -17.05
C PHE A 597 -0.88 -15.48 -18.02
N THR A 598 -0.22 -14.62 -18.79
CA THR A 598 -0.90 -13.72 -19.75
C THR A 598 -1.68 -14.48 -20.85
N GLU A 599 -1.25 -15.69 -21.20
CA GLU A 599 -1.90 -16.58 -22.18
C GLU A 599 -3.01 -17.48 -21.60
N LEU A 600 -3.39 -17.32 -20.32
CA LEU A 600 -4.34 -18.21 -19.63
C LEU A 600 -5.62 -18.48 -20.42
N GLU A 601 -6.23 -17.45 -21.04
CA GLU A 601 -7.45 -17.65 -21.84
C GLU A 601 -7.25 -18.60 -23.04
N GLY A 602 -6.10 -18.53 -23.71
CA GLY A 602 -5.74 -19.45 -24.78
C GLY A 602 -5.53 -20.88 -24.28
N ILE A 603 -4.92 -21.01 -23.10
CA ILE A 603 -4.72 -22.29 -22.42
C ILE A 603 -6.09 -22.93 -22.08
N LEU A 604 -6.99 -22.17 -21.42
CA LEU A 604 -8.32 -22.69 -21.06
C LEU A 604 -9.19 -22.99 -22.30
N ALA A 605 -9.10 -22.18 -23.36
CA ALA A 605 -9.77 -22.47 -24.62
C ALA A 605 -9.30 -23.81 -25.23
N ARG A 606 -8.00 -24.12 -25.16
CA ARG A 606 -7.44 -25.41 -25.60
C ARG A 606 -7.92 -26.56 -24.71
N LEU A 607 -7.92 -26.41 -23.38
CA LEU A 607 -8.45 -27.41 -22.44
C LEU A 607 -9.95 -27.71 -22.66
N ASN A 608 -10.74 -26.70 -23.01
CA ASN A 608 -12.15 -26.85 -23.39
C ASN A 608 -12.34 -27.50 -24.78
N SER A 609 -11.34 -27.46 -25.66
CA SER A 609 -11.45 -28.00 -27.02
C SER A 609 -11.14 -29.50 -27.12
N VAL A 610 -10.46 -30.08 -26.12
CA VAL A 610 -10.00 -31.49 -26.13
C VAL A 610 -10.95 -32.46 -25.42
N GLN A 611 -11.98 -31.97 -24.71
CA GLN A 611 -12.95 -32.80 -23.98
C GLN A 611 -14.28 -32.06 -23.74
N ASP A 612 -15.34 -32.80 -23.41
CA ASP A 612 -16.73 -32.30 -23.34
C ASP A 612 -17.39 -32.41 -21.94
N GLU A 613 -16.66 -32.80 -20.89
CA GLU A 613 -17.18 -33.06 -19.53
C GLU A 613 -16.92 -31.92 -18.54
N ILE A 614 -15.83 -31.18 -18.71
CA ILE A 614 -15.39 -30.07 -17.86
C ILE A 614 -15.42 -28.77 -18.67
N GLU A 615 -15.98 -27.71 -18.09
CA GLU A 615 -16.01 -26.36 -18.64
C GLU A 615 -15.09 -25.46 -17.80
N PHE A 616 -13.92 -25.12 -18.34
CA PHE A 616 -12.97 -24.20 -17.74
C PHE A 616 -13.31 -22.76 -18.13
N LYS A 617 -13.44 -21.87 -17.15
CA LYS A 617 -13.65 -20.44 -17.38
C LYS A 617 -12.67 -19.61 -16.55
N ARG A 618 -12.03 -18.62 -17.15
CA ARG A 618 -11.27 -17.61 -16.40
C ARG A 618 -12.23 -16.84 -15.52
N VAL A 619 -11.88 -16.69 -14.24
CA VAL A 619 -12.60 -15.86 -13.27
C VAL A 619 -11.57 -15.05 -12.50
N ASP A 620 -11.91 -13.82 -12.13
CA ASP A 620 -11.03 -13.00 -11.31
C ASP A 620 -11.36 -13.27 -9.84
N VAL A 621 -10.33 -13.51 -9.00
CA VAL A 621 -10.46 -13.70 -7.55
C VAL A 621 -9.31 -13.01 -6.86
N VAL A 622 -9.60 -12.34 -5.75
CA VAL A 622 -8.63 -11.62 -4.93
C VAL A 622 -8.20 -12.48 -3.74
N VAL A 623 -6.91 -12.42 -3.37
CA VAL A 623 -6.42 -12.99 -2.11
C VAL A 623 -7.03 -12.21 -0.95
N PRO A 624 -7.82 -12.85 -0.06
CA PRO A 624 -8.40 -12.16 1.08
C PRO A 624 -7.33 -11.74 2.10
N LEU A 625 -7.55 -10.66 2.85
CA LEU A 625 -6.59 -10.21 3.87
C LEU A 625 -6.56 -11.15 5.09
N GLY A 626 -5.47 -11.10 5.88
CA GLY A 626 -5.29 -11.91 7.10
C GLY A 626 -5.00 -13.40 6.86
N VAL A 627 -4.86 -13.82 5.60
CA VAL A 627 -4.44 -15.19 5.23
C VAL A 627 -2.92 -15.39 5.29
N TRP A 628 -2.15 -14.30 5.34
CA TRP A 628 -0.70 -14.31 5.42
C TRP A 628 -0.22 -14.72 6.82
N GLN A 629 0.86 -15.50 6.88
CA GLN A 629 1.52 -15.90 8.11
C GLN A 629 3.04 -15.91 7.94
N LEU A 630 3.76 -15.27 8.87
CA LEU A 630 5.19 -15.48 9.01
C LEU A 630 5.47 -16.89 9.53
N ALA A 631 6.39 -17.58 8.89
CA ALA A 631 7.05 -18.74 9.47
C ALA A 631 8.55 -18.71 9.15
N GLY A 632 9.35 -19.12 10.13
CA GLY A 632 10.77 -19.38 9.95
C GLY A 632 11.00 -20.88 9.92
N ASP A 633 11.79 -21.35 8.96
CA ASP A 633 12.52 -22.60 9.15
C ASP A 633 13.68 -22.35 10.14
N THR A 634 14.15 -23.39 10.80
CA THR A 634 15.34 -23.29 11.66
C THR A 634 16.56 -23.04 10.78
N ASP A 635 17.15 -21.85 10.97
CA ASP A 635 18.23 -21.22 10.21
C ASP A 635 17.84 -20.49 8.88
N ALA A 636 17.98 -19.16 8.95
CA ALA A 636 18.43 -18.23 7.90
C ALA A 636 17.44 -17.42 7.02
N ARG A 637 16.14 -17.74 6.86
CA ARG A 637 15.18 -16.80 6.19
C ARG A 637 13.75 -16.87 6.74
N VAL A 638 13.22 -15.71 7.17
CA VAL A 638 11.78 -15.53 7.46
C VAL A 638 11.03 -15.47 6.13
N THR A 639 10.05 -16.36 5.94
CA THR A 639 9.24 -16.42 4.71
C THR A 639 7.77 -16.14 5.05
N HIS A 640 7.14 -15.26 4.25
CA HIS A 640 5.71 -14.97 4.35
C HIS A 640 4.93 -15.99 3.54
N TYR A 641 4.16 -16.84 4.21
CA TYR A 641 3.34 -17.87 3.57
C TYR A 641 1.88 -17.46 3.48
N LEU A 642 1.25 -17.79 2.38
CA LEU A 642 -0.22 -17.88 2.27
C LEU A 642 -0.70 -19.12 3.02
N HIS A 643 -1.69 -18.98 3.91
CA HIS A 643 -2.25 -20.10 4.67
C HIS A 643 -3.48 -20.67 3.97
N ALA A 644 -3.35 -21.89 3.47
CA ALA A 644 -4.32 -22.51 2.56
C ALA A 644 -5.74 -22.62 3.16
N GLU A 645 -5.85 -23.11 4.40
CA GLU A 645 -7.11 -23.24 5.13
C GLU A 645 -7.84 -21.89 5.27
N ARG A 646 -7.10 -20.81 5.58
CA ARG A 646 -7.68 -19.47 5.76
C ARG A 646 -8.21 -18.91 4.44
N ILE A 647 -7.46 -19.11 3.36
CA ILE A 647 -7.89 -18.72 2.01
C ILE A 647 -9.17 -19.47 1.65
N VAL A 648 -9.17 -20.80 1.76
CA VAL A 648 -10.33 -21.61 1.36
C VAL A 648 -11.54 -21.37 2.27
N GLU A 649 -11.36 -21.14 3.57
CA GLU A 649 -12.45 -20.79 4.48
C GLU A 649 -13.11 -19.45 4.13
N LYS A 650 -12.33 -18.45 3.69
CA LYS A 650 -12.84 -17.18 3.16
C LYS A 650 -13.45 -17.31 1.75
N LEU A 651 -12.83 -18.11 0.86
CA LEU A 651 -13.25 -18.27 -0.53
C LEU A 651 -14.37 -19.30 -0.76
N LYS A 652 -14.72 -20.18 0.20
CA LYS A 652 -15.66 -21.30 -0.02
C LYS A 652 -17.04 -20.97 -0.62
N ARG A 653 -17.52 -19.73 -0.46
CA ARG A 653 -18.78 -19.25 -1.06
C ARG A 653 -18.63 -18.72 -2.49
N HIS A 654 -17.41 -18.42 -2.93
CA HIS A 654 -17.12 -17.81 -4.22
C HIS A 654 -17.52 -18.69 -5.43
N PRO A 655 -17.30 -20.01 -5.44
CA PRO A 655 -17.70 -20.86 -6.57
C PRO A 655 -19.18 -20.68 -6.94
N SER A 656 -20.06 -20.73 -5.93
CA SER A 656 -21.51 -20.52 -6.12
C SER A 656 -21.86 -19.12 -6.62
N ALA A 657 -21.14 -18.08 -6.17
CA ALA A 657 -21.36 -16.69 -6.60
C ALA A 657 -20.89 -16.43 -8.05
N LEU A 658 -19.77 -17.06 -8.44
CA LEU A 658 -19.21 -17.05 -9.79
C LEU A 658 -19.96 -18.00 -10.75
N GLY A 659 -20.92 -18.76 -10.24
CA GLY A 659 -21.71 -19.72 -11.02
C GLY A 659 -20.95 -20.98 -11.41
N VAL A 660 -19.78 -21.27 -10.81
CA VAL A 660 -18.96 -22.46 -11.07
C VAL A 660 -19.16 -23.52 -9.96
N ASP A 661 -18.75 -24.76 -10.24
CA ASP A 661 -18.87 -25.89 -9.32
C ASP A 661 -17.59 -26.10 -8.50
N LEU A 662 -16.42 -25.71 -9.04
CA LEU A 662 -15.11 -25.63 -8.38
C LEU A 662 -14.41 -24.31 -8.72
N LEU A 663 -13.56 -23.81 -7.82
CA LEU A 663 -12.63 -22.70 -8.07
C LEU A 663 -11.19 -23.19 -7.88
N ALA A 664 -10.32 -22.91 -8.85
CA ALA A 664 -8.88 -23.12 -8.74
C ALA A 664 -8.17 -21.77 -8.78
N CYS A 665 -7.41 -21.46 -7.73
CA CYS A 665 -6.62 -20.24 -7.65
C CYS A 665 -5.13 -20.57 -7.85
N ILE A 666 -4.45 -19.84 -8.72
CA ILE A 666 -3.01 -19.92 -8.98
C ILE A 666 -2.37 -18.66 -8.39
N THR A 667 -1.25 -18.84 -7.71
CA THR A 667 -0.47 -17.76 -7.06
C THR A 667 1.03 -18.00 -7.23
N THR A 668 1.78 -16.92 -7.32
CA THR A 668 3.25 -16.90 -7.28
C THR A 668 3.80 -17.03 -5.87
N HIS A 669 2.99 -16.78 -4.83
CA HIS A 669 3.42 -16.73 -3.44
C HIS A 669 3.49 -18.11 -2.76
N PRO A 670 4.40 -18.32 -1.79
CA PRO A 670 4.57 -19.63 -1.17
C PRO A 670 3.37 -20.00 -0.30
N LEU A 671 2.85 -21.20 -0.49
CA LEU A 671 1.70 -21.72 0.24
C LEU A 671 2.12 -22.62 1.41
N ARG A 672 1.37 -22.57 2.52
CA ARG A 672 1.47 -23.51 3.66
C ARG A 672 0.10 -24.00 4.11
N ASP A 673 0.10 -25.14 4.79
CA ASP A 673 -0.96 -25.56 5.70
C ASP A 673 -0.46 -25.58 7.16
N ASP A 674 -1.26 -26.10 8.10
CA ASP A 674 -0.87 -26.22 9.51
C ASP A 674 0.36 -27.12 9.75
N ASN A 675 0.67 -28.04 8.82
CA ASN A 675 1.64 -29.12 8.96
C ASN A 675 2.80 -29.05 7.94
N ILE A 676 2.60 -28.42 6.78
CA ILE A 676 3.50 -28.46 5.63
C ILE A 676 3.73 -27.05 5.08
N TYR A 677 5.00 -26.70 4.90
CA TYR A 677 5.45 -25.48 4.22
C TYR A 677 5.78 -25.74 2.75
N ASN A 678 5.79 -24.69 1.94
CA ASN A 678 6.19 -24.74 0.52
C ASN A 678 5.33 -25.71 -0.31
N LEU A 679 4.02 -25.73 -0.05
CA LEU A 679 3.06 -26.45 -0.88
C LEU A 679 3.05 -25.87 -2.30
N TYR A 680 2.96 -26.73 -3.31
CA TYR A 680 2.70 -26.35 -4.70
C TYR A 680 1.22 -26.55 -5.09
N GLY A 681 0.51 -27.43 -4.39
CA GLY A 681 -0.93 -27.65 -4.53
C GLY A 681 -1.58 -27.96 -3.19
N TRP A 682 -2.81 -27.49 -2.97
CA TRP A 682 -3.63 -27.78 -1.78
C TRP A 682 -5.12 -27.78 -2.13
N TRP A 683 -5.88 -28.64 -1.47
CA TRP A 683 -7.35 -28.70 -1.53
C TRP A 683 -7.87 -29.30 -0.21
N SER A 684 -9.17 -29.14 0.04
CA SER A 684 -9.80 -29.55 1.30
C SER A 684 -10.22 -31.02 1.35
N GLY A 685 -10.55 -31.61 0.20
CA GLY A 685 -11.27 -32.88 0.10
C GLY A 685 -12.75 -32.79 0.52
N GLU A 686 -13.20 -31.63 1.02
CA GLU A 686 -14.56 -31.42 1.53
C GLU A 686 -15.47 -30.83 0.44
N LYS A 687 -16.69 -31.34 0.31
CA LYS A 687 -17.66 -30.89 -0.69
C LYS A 687 -18.13 -29.45 -0.45
N GLU A 688 -18.13 -29.02 0.80
CA GLU A 688 -18.52 -27.69 1.29
C GLU A 688 -17.42 -26.64 1.07
N ARG A 689 -16.19 -27.06 0.69
CA ARG A 689 -15.04 -26.20 0.42
C ARG A 689 -14.43 -26.49 -0.97
N PRO A 690 -15.15 -26.23 -2.07
CA PRO A 690 -14.72 -26.56 -3.44
C PRO A 690 -13.74 -25.51 -4.01
N VAL A 691 -12.60 -25.32 -3.31
CA VAL A 691 -11.51 -24.43 -3.70
C VAL A 691 -10.19 -25.19 -3.72
N LEU A 692 -9.46 -25.08 -4.82
CA LEU A 692 -8.11 -25.60 -5.04
C LEU A 692 -7.12 -24.44 -5.06
N LEU A 693 -5.94 -24.60 -4.48
CA LEU A 693 -4.87 -23.60 -4.49
C LEU A 693 -3.60 -24.18 -5.08
N PHE A 694 -2.98 -23.46 -6.01
CA PHE A 694 -1.74 -23.84 -6.68
C PHE A 694 -0.70 -22.72 -6.54
N SER A 695 0.51 -23.05 -6.10
CA SER A 695 1.60 -22.09 -5.85
C SER A 695 2.79 -22.39 -6.76
N THR A 696 3.12 -21.44 -7.64
CA THR A 696 4.29 -21.49 -8.54
C THR A 696 5.59 -21.02 -7.88
N TRP A 697 5.56 -20.62 -6.60
CA TRP A 697 6.71 -20.07 -5.86
C TRP A 697 7.96 -20.95 -5.96
N ASN A 698 9.05 -20.39 -6.49
CA ASN A 698 10.35 -21.05 -6.64
C ASN A 698 10.30 -22.36 -7.45
N LEU A 699 9.32 -22.52 -8.36
CA LEU A 699 9.22 -23.65 -9.30
C LEU A 699 9.76 -23.31 -10.70
N ALA A 700 10.22 -22.07 -10.96
CA ALA A 700 10.82 -21.65 -12.23
C ALA A 700 10.02 -22.05 -13.49
N ILE A 701 8.69 -22.06 -13.40
CA ILE A 701 7.78 -22.42 -14.48
C ILE A 701 7.75 -21.27 -15.51
N PRO A 702 7.94 -21.52 -16.82
CA PRO A 702 7.75 -20.50 -17.86
C PRO A 702 6.34 -19.90 -17.80
N THR A 703 6.22 -18.57 -17.96
CA THR A 703 4.93 -17.87 -17.90
C THR A 703 4.15 -17.88 -19.22
N LEU A 704 4.81 -18.31 -20.31
CA LEU A 704 4.34 -18.30 -21.70
C LEU A 704 4.58 -19.66 -22.38
N GLY A 705 3.86 -19.93 -23.48
CA GLY A 705 4.11 -21.07 -24.38
C GLY A 705 3.60 -22.44 -23.88
N GLU A 706 3.82 -23.50 -24.67
CA GLU A 706 3.21 -24.82 -24.41
C GLU A 706 3.56 -25.44 -23.04
N LEU A 707 4.75 -25.15 -22.50
CA LEU A 707 5.17 -25.66 -21.19
C LEU A 707 4.30 -25.08 -20.06
N SER A 708 3.96 -23.79 -20.12
CA SER A 708 3.06 -23.14 -19.15
C SER A 708 1.67 -23.79 -19.16
N GLY A 709 1.11 -23.99 -20.36
CA GLY A 709 -0.17 -24.64 -20.57
C GLY A 709 -0.17 -26.10 -20.09
N ARG A 710 0.93 -26.84 -20.27
CA ARG A 710 1.07 -28.20 -19.77
C ARG A 710 1.10 -28.27 -18.25
N VAL A 711 1.86 -27.40 -17.59
CA VAL A 711 1.92 -27.36 -16.11
C VAL A 711 0.53 -27.03 -15.54
N ILE A 712 -0.17 -26.04 -16.10
CA ILE A 712 -1.55 -25.72 -15.71
C ILE A 712 -2.48 -26.91 -15.93
N ALA A 713 -2.41 -27.60 -17.07
CA ALA A 713 -3.22 -28.79 -17.34
C ALA A 713 -2.97 -29.92 -16.33
N ASN A 714 -1.70 -30.21 -16.03
CA ASN A 714 -1.27 -31.24 -15.09
C ASN A 714 -1.79 -30.94 -13.67
N GLU A 715 -1.57 -29.73 -13.15
CA GLU A 715 -2.00 -29.34 -11.80
C GLU A 715 -3.53 -29.30 -11.65
N LEU A 716 -4.24 -28.78 -12.65
CA LEU A 716 -5.71 -28.78 -12.64
C LEU A 716 -6.27 -30.19 -12.63
N VAL A 717 -5.74 -31.11 -13.45
CA VAL A 717 -6.17 -32.52 -13.43
C VAL A 717 -5.89 -33.16 -12.08
N ALA A 718 -4.69 -32.95 -11.50
CA ALA A 718 -4.32 -33.50 -10.20
C ALA A 718 -5.28 -33.02 -9.09
N GLY A 719 -5.47 -31.70 -8.96
CA GLY A 719 -6.33 -31.12 -7.92
C GLY A 719 -7.82 -31.43 -8.08
N ILE A 720 -8.36 -31.36 -9.31
CA ILE A 720 -9.77 -31.67 -9.57
C ILE A 720 -10.04 -33.15 -9.31
N ALA A 721 -9.20 -34.06 -9.81
CA ALA A 721 -9.39 -35.50 -9.60
C ALA A 721 -9.25 -35.89 -8.13
N ALA A 722 -8.31 -35.28 -7.38
CA ALA A 722 -8.15 -35.52 -5.95
C ALA A 722 -9.35 -35.01 -5.14
N GLN A 723 -9.78 -33.77 -5.36
CA GLN A 723 -10.92 -33.16 -4.68
C GLN A 723 -12.23 -33.94 -4.92
N LEU A 724 -12.47 -34.43 -6.14
CA LEU A 724 -13.66 -35.23 -6.45
C LEU A 724 -13.61 -36.63 -5.83
N LEU A 725 -12.43 -37.27 -5.81
CA LEU A 725 -12.25 -38.60 -5.20
C LEU A 725 -12.38 -38.55 -3.66
N GLU A 726 -11.78 -37.55 -3.02
CA GLU A 726 -11.80 -37.41 -1.56
C GLU A 726 -13.18 -36.97 -1.06
N SER A 727 -13.87 -36.05 -1.75
CA SER A 727 -15.24 -35.65 -1.39
C SER A 727 -16.31 -36.73 -1.63
N GLY A 728 -15.98 -37.79 -2.36
CA GLY A 728 -16.78 -39.02 -2.47
C GLY A 728 -16.70 -39.95 -1.26
N GLY A 729 -15.87 -39.62 -0.26
CA GLY A 729 -15.52 -40.53 0.85
C GLY A 729 -14.38 -41.48 0.53
N GLY A 730 -13.59 -41.18 -0.52
CA GLY A 730 -12.40 -41.94 -0.89
C GLY A 730 -11.24 -41.79 0.11
N GLN A 731 -10.25 -42.68 -0.01
CA GLN A 731 -8.95 -42.50 0.64
C GLN A 731 -8.18 -41.36 -0.04
N ARG A 732 -7.26 -40.73 0.70
CA ARG A 732 -6.38 -39.67 0.20
C ARG A 732 -5.74 -40.06 -1.14
N ALA A 733 -5.94 -39.23 -2.16
CA ALA A 733 -5.59 -39.54 -3.55
C ALA A 733 -4.06 -39.66 -3.74
N ILE A 734 -3.32 -38.79 -3.05
CA ILE A 734 -1.89 -38.57 -3.23
C ILE A 734 -1.03 -39.67 -2.62
N HIS A 735 -0.04 -40.13 -3.37
CA HIS A 735 0.89 -41.20 -2.99
C HIS A 735 2.36 -40.77 -3.09
N LYS A 736 3.22 -41.30 -2.20
CA LYS A 736 4.68 -41.06 -2.20
C LYS A 736 5.51 -42.16 -2.87
N GLN A 737 4.87 -43.25 -3.26
CA GLN A 737 5.48 -44.43 -3.89
C GLN A 737 4.65 -44.81 -5.12
N GLY A 738 5.29 -45.22 -6.22
CA GLY A 738 4.62 -45.48 -7.50
C GLY A 738 5.29 -44.74 -8.65
N ALA A 739 4.58 -44.61 -9.77
CA ALA A 739 5.11 -43.92 -10.95
C ALA A 739 5.20 -42.39 -10.72
N LYS A 740 6.40 -41.82 -10.92
CA LYS A 740 6.62 -40.35 -10.85
C LYS A 740 5.83 -39.56 -11.92
N SER A 741 5.36 -40.23 -12.97
CA SER A 741 4.51 -39.66 -14.03
C SER A 741 3.01 -39.72 -13.73
N CYS A 742 2.60 -40.18 -12.54
CA CYS A 742 1.20 -40.13 -12.11
C CYS A 742 0.85 -38.72 -11.57
N PRO A 743 -0.27 -38.10 -11.96
CA PRO A 743 -0.73 -36.83 -11.39
C PRO A 743 -0.95 -36.86 -9.87
N PHE A 744 -1.10 -38.04 -9.26
CA PHE A 744 -1.22 -38.20 -7.81
C PHE A 744 0.12 -38.48 -7.10
N TYR A 745 1.25 -38.48 -7.81
CA TYR A 745 2.55 -38.62 -7.16
C TYR A 745 2.94 -37.33 -6.43
N PHE A 746 3.25 -37.44 -5.15
CA PHE A 746 3.68 -36.30 -4.34
C PHE A 746 5.10 -35.84 -4.70
N ASN A 747 5.21 -34.75 -5.46
CA ASN A 747 6.49 -34.07 -5.77
C ASN A 747 7.10 -33.41 -4.51
N GLN A 748 7.71 -34.23 -3.65
CA GLN A 748 8.31 -33.78 -2.38
C GLN A 748 9.53 -32.86 -2.58
N GLU A 749 10.24 -33.02 -3.70
CA GLU A 749 11.45 -32.26 -4.05
C GLU A 749 11.13 -30.92 -4.72
N ARG A 750 9.85 -30.68 -5.07
CA ARG A 750 9.37 -29.51 -5.82
C ARG A 750 10.10 -29.35 -7.16
N ASP A 751 10.38 -30.45 -7.83
CA ASP A 751 11.06 -30.46 -9.13
C ASP A 751 10.11 -29.95 -10.23
N ALA A 752 10.52 -28.86 -10.90
CA ALA A 752 9.80 -28.26 -12.01
C ALA A 752 9.65 -29.21 -13.22
N ALA A 753 10.65 -30.07 -13.46
CA ALA A 753 10.61 -31.07 -14.53
C ALA A 753 9.50 -32.11 -14.29
N GLN A 754 9.23 -32.46 -13.02
CA GLN A 754 8.15 -33.36 -12.66
C GLN A 754 6.75 -32.76 -12.91
N LEU A 755 6.60 -31.43 -12.84
CA LEU A 755 5.32 -30.74 -13.14
C LEU A 755 5.11 -30.49 -14.64
N SER A 756 6.19 -30.40 -15.42
CA SER A 756 6.20 -30.06 -16.86
C SER A 756 6.41 -31.26 -17.81
N GLN A 757 6.71 -32.45 -17.28
CA GLN A 757 6.68 -33.69 -18.08
C GLN A 757 5.23 -34.09 -18.44
N PRO A 758 5.03 -34.94 -19.46
CA PRO A 758 3.74 -35.58 -19.71
C PRO A 758 3.36 -36.53 -18.58
N LEU A 759 2.17 -36.35 -17.99
CA LEU A 759 1.64 -37.20 -16.91
C LEU A 759 0.53 -38.14 -17.42
N ARG A 760 0.35 -39.28 -16.73
CA ARG A 760 -0.74 -40.25 -16.91
C ARG A 760 -1.00 -40.99 -15.61
N PHE A 761 -2.26 -41.20 -15.24
CA PHE A 761 -2.58 -42.01 -14.05
C PHE A 761 -2.02 -43.42 -14.17
N ASP A 762 -1.39 -43.92 -13.10
CA ASP A 762 -1.04 -45.34 -13.02
C ASP A 762 -2.29 -46.22 -12.92
N ALA A 763 -2.12 -47.53 -13.15
CA ALA A 763 -3.25 -48.46 -13.20
C ALA A 763 -4.09 -48.48 -11.92
N GLY A 764 -3.46 -48.36 -10.74
CA GLY A 764 -4.16 -48.37 -9.46
C GLY A 764 -4.90 -47.06 -9.18
N CYS A 765 -4.32 -45.92 -9.57
CA CYS A 765 -4.99 -44.62 -9.49
C CYS A 765 -6.16 -44.53 -10.48
N ARG A 766 -6.00 -45.03 -11.71
CA ARG A 766 -7.07 -45.07 -12.72
C ARG A 766 -8.22 -45.99 -12.31
N GLU A 767 -7.93 -47.15 -11.72
CA GLU A 767 -8.95 -48.06 -11.16
C GLU A 767 -9.74 -47.41 -10.03
N LYS A 768 -9.05 -46.72 -9.08
CA LYS A 768 -9.72 -45.95 -8.01
C LYS A 768 -10.65 -44.87 -8.55
N LEU A 769 -10.20 -44.11 -9.56
CA LEU A 769 -11.01 -43.07 -10.21
C LEU A 769 -12.25 -43.65 -10.88
N LEU A 770 -12.10 -44.72 -11.68
CA LEU A 770 -13.23 -45.43 -12.31
C LEU A 770 -14.20 -46.07 -11.30
N GLY A 771 -13.73 -46.40 -10.09
CA GLY A 771 -14.55 -46.92 -9.01
C GLY A 771 -15.49 -45.89 -8.36
N GLN A 772 -15.26 -44.58 -8.56
CA GLN A 772 -16.01 -43.51 -7.90
C GLN A 772 -16.53 -42.41 -8.85
N LEU A 773 -15.90 -42.22 -10.01
CA LEU A 773 -16.21 -41.17 -10.98
C LEU A 773 -16.71 -41.77 -12.31
N PRO A 774 -17.54 -41.04 -13.09
CA PRO A 774 -17.97 -41.50 -14.41
C PRO A 774 -16.78 -41.71 -15.36
N ALA A 775 -16.78 -42.80 -16.13
CA ALA A 775 -15.70 -43.13 -17.05
C ALA A 775 -15.36 -41.99 -18.04
N ALA A 776 -16.38 -41.30 -18.58
CA ALA A 776 -16.20 -40.15 -19.46
C ALA A 776 -15.39 -39.01 -18.82
N LEU A 777 -15.54 -38.77 -17.51
CA LEU A 777 -14.77 -37.77 -16.78
C LEU A 777 -13.30 -38.21 -16.57
N VAL A 778 -13.07 -39.51 -16.38
CA VAL A 778 -11.71 -40.07 -16.30
C VAL A 778 -11.00 -40.00 -17.65
N ASP A 779 -11.70 -40.31 -18.74
CA ASP A 779 -11.17 -40.18 -20.11
C ASP A 779 -10.97 -38.69 -20.50
N ALA A 780 -11.78 -37.77 -19.96
CA ALA A 780 -11.55 -36.33 -20.09
C ALA A 780 -10.26 -35.89 -19.37
N PHE A 781 -9.96 -36.42 -18.18
CA PHE A 781 -8.66 -36.16 -17.53
C PHE A 781 -7.48 -36.65 -18.38
N ASP A 782 -7.54 -37.86 -18.92
CA ASP A 782 -6.50 -38.39 -19.82
C ASP A 782 -6.31 -37.50 -21.06
N SER A 783 -7.40 -36.90 -21.57
CA SER A 783 -7.37 -35.96 -22.71
C SER A 783 -6.76 -34.60 -22.34
N LEU A 784 -7.04 -34.08 -21.14
CA LEU A 784 -6.47 -32.83 -20.63
C LEU A 784 -4.95 -32.94 -20.40
N LEU A 785 -4.48 -34.04 -19.83
CA LEU A 785 -3.04 -34.34 -19.68
C LEU A 785 -2.33 -34.44 -21.04
N GLY A 786 -3.05 -34.84 -22.09
CA GLY A 786 -2.56 -34.89 -23.47
C GLY A 786 -2.59 -33.55 -24.23
N ALA A 787 -3.24 -32.50 -23.70
CA ALA A 787 -3.57 -31.30 -24.46
C ALA A 787 -2.34 -30.53 -25.01
N PHE A 788 -1.20 -30.62 -24.31
CA PHE A 788 0.05 -29.89 -24.60
C PHE A 788 1.22 -30.84 -24.88
N ALA A 789 0.98 -31.96 -25.56
CA ALA A 789 1.97 -33.03 -25.74
C ALA A 789 3.11 -32.74 -26.73
N ASN A 790 3.06 -31.66 -27.53
CA ASN A 790 3.88 -31.50 -28.75
C ASN A 790 4.97 -30.42 -28.69
N GLY A 791 5.24 -29.80 -27.54
CA GLY A 791 6.40 -28.93 -27.35
C GLY A 791 7.73 -29.68 -27.50
N THR A 792 8.33 -29.59 -28.69
CA THR A 792 9.78 -29.73 -28.90
C THR A 792 10.40 -28.34 -28.89
N ASP A 793 10.84 -27.89 -27.72
CA ASP A 793 11.78 -26.79 -27.50
C ASP A 793 12.75 -27.21 -26.37
#